data_AF-A0A847LA42-F1
#
_entry.id   AF-A0A847LA42-F1
#
_cell.length_a   1.000
_cell.length_b   1.000
_cell.length_c   1.000
_cell.angle_alpha   90.00
_cell.angle_beta   90.00
_cell.angle_gamma   90.00
#
_symmetry.space_group_name_H-M   'P 1'
#
loop_
_entity.id
_entity.type
_entity.pdbx_description
1 polymer ?
#
loop_
_entity_poly.entity_id
_entity_poly.type
_entity_poly.pdbx_seq_one_letter_code
_entity_poly.pdbx_strand_id
1 'polypeptide(L)'
;MDLASRLILYILIANVGYMVFSLCRRGVRPFGGYILQLVTLLGAMVALVARGESGFWAVTLSLAGVFILVGIPLLLQKQIERLISEQRFAEIEPLARWKALLAWSELNSHLEAIARIVAGSPEIGIQAVEALKGLLGKGKPYDEMTRVFLAMVLFNSRRFEQLLRELAVPGRPYPDYPFEELLYIVRGLLETGQYEEAAEAQLCLESKVATEGSEELYGNLMVCRLIFFAFMGWEEDYFGLLDSGEPVVKGLPEPLKKYWAGFACFNAGQPGKGETLMDEGLQGAAGELPDHWLNWMASRLQGLRENREFIQTGLVPRLAGIRGLRHPDYHRLVRATTEAARPPVLADRATTGMIAAILIVYALTAWLGDIHDMLDLIGFGANSGLLVKKGEWFRLFTYQFLHLGAIHLFMNVIALRFFGPPIETLLGPKVFVGLYLWSGVCGGLATVQAQAGLSVGASAAVAGLLGAALAFELLGDRRQKVFGNQSYLATLVFIIIINLLIGLVEKGIDNSAHVGGFAGGLVAGIVLVVARRRRLWVFATELLAVVFVTGLFGFSSWQFTTLRDTGGYPGVQVRVAGTTPASWPIELGLPEGWKVVAAGRRERVRALQGPLNERIDLVTGANHEPVEDVLKEYLDERTKALTETPEVEFRSRLGPVDKAYGGRTFREIRWRLALEGRKLTQLDLLCFEPGRLLLIQCILPTHHDEAYEPVFQALLGTLKWK
;
A
#
# COMPACT_ATOMS: atom_id res chain seq x y z
N MET A 1 -22.67 -8.72 1.41
CA MET A 1 -22.41 -7.26 1.26
C MET A 1 -22.24 -6.97 -0.21
N ASP A 2 -23.00 -6.00 -0.75
CA ASP A 2 -22.83 -5.52 -2.13
C ASP A 2 -21.38 -5.02 -2.37
N LEU A 3 -20.92 -5.11 -3.62
CA LEU A 3 -19.59 -4.72 -4.09
C LEU A 3 -19.22 -3.30 -3.65
N ALA A 4 -20.19 -2.37 -3.69
CA ALA A 4 -19.98 -1.00 -3.22
C ALA A 4 -19.65 -0.98 -1.72
N SER A 5 -20.34 -1.78 -0.92
CA SER A 5 -20.11 -1.86 0.53
C SER A 5 -18.74 -2.45 0.87
N ARG A 6 -18.26 -3.42 0.09
CA ARG A 6 -16.90 -3.99 0.26
C ARG A 6 -15.82 -3.00 -0.14
N LEU A 7 -16.00 -2.30 -1.27
CA LEU A 7 -15.07 -1.28 -1.73
C LEU A 7 -14.94 -0.12 -0.73
N ILE A 8 -16.05 0.32 -0.15
CA ILE A 8 -16.07 1.34 0.93
C ILE A 8 -15.31 0.85 2.15
N LEU A 9 -15.57 -0.39 2.60
CA LEU A 9 -14.87 -0.98 3.72
C LEU A 9 -13.36 -1.02 3.48
N TYR A 10 -12.90 -1.39 2.28
CA TYR A 10 -11.49 -1.39 1.92
C TYR A 10 -10.86 0.01 1.94
N ILE A 11 -11.55 1.00 1.39
CA ILE A 11 -11.10 2.41 1.43
C ILE A 11 -11.00 2.90 2.88
N LEU A 12 -11.97 2.53 3.72
CA LEU A 12 -12.05 2.92 5.11
C LEU A 12 -10.94 2.27 5.96
N ILE A 13 -10.71 0.98 5.78
CA ILE A 13 -9.65 0.23 6.45
C ILE A 13 -8.28 0.81 6.03
N ALA A 14 -8.08 1.13 4.75
CA ALA A 14 -6.88 1.79 4.27
C ALA A 14 -6.68 3.19 4.91
N ASN A 15 -7.75 3.98 5.06
CA ASN A 15 -7.70 5.35 5.61
C ASN A 15 -7.55 5.39 7.15
N VAL A 16 -8.38 4.65 7.89
CA VAL A 16 -8.28 4.49 9.36
C VAL A 16 -6.91 3.98 9.72
N GLY A 17 -6.45 3.06 8.91
CA GLY A 17 -5.16 2.47 9.04
C GLY A 17 -3.97 3.41 8.80
N TYR A 18 -4.00 4.19 7.72
CA TYR A 18 -3.04 5.27 7.47
C TYR A 18 -3.01 6.28 8.65
N MET A 19 -4.16 6.53 9.27
CA MET A 19 -4.27 7.36 10.46
C MET A 19 -3.63 6.72 11.71
N VAL A 20 -3.96 5.46 12.05
CA VAL A 20 -3.33 4.73 13.16
C VAL A 20 -1.81 4.72 13.01
N PHE A 21 -1.35 4.56 11.78
CA PHE A 21 0.05 4.63 11.41
C PHE A 21 0.67 6.03 11.64
N SER A 22 0.01 7.11 11.21
CA SER A 22 0.44 8.49 11.46
C SER A 22 0.54 8.80 12.97
N LEU A 23 -0.37 8.24 13.77
CA LEU A 23 -0.41 8.37 15.23
C LEU A 23 0.76 7.66 15.91
N CYS A 24 1.10 6.44 15.48
CA CYS A 24 2.26 5.71 16.02
C CYS A 24 3.58 6.43 15.74
N ARG A 25 3.66 7.23 14.67
CA ARG A 25 4.90 7.92 14.26
C ARG A 25 5.14 9.26 14.96
N ARG A 26 4.08 10.00 15.28
CA ARG A 26 4.17 11.39 15.77
C ARG A 26 3.44 11.64 17.10
N GLY A 27 2.88 10.60 17.70
CA GLY A 27 2.10 10.68 18.94
C GLY A 27 0.65 11.13 18.72
N VAL A 28 -0.19 10.98 19.75
CA VAL A 28 -1.64 11.24 19.68
C VAL A 28 -1.97 12.74 19.65
N ARG A 29 -1.15 13.58 20.31
CA ARG A 29 -1.40 15.02 20.49
C ARG A 29 -1.50 15.82 19.17
N PRO A 30 -0.60 15.67 18.18
CA PRO A 30 -0.71 16.43 16.93
C PRO A 30 -1.85 16.01 15.99
N PHE A 31 -2.56 14.92 16.25
CA PHE A 31 -3.60 14.37 15.35
C PHE A 31 -4.96 14.15 16.03
N GLY A 32 -5.16 14.68 17.24
CA GLY A 32 -6.38 14.43 18.04
C GLY A 32 -7.68 14.78 17.32
N GLY A 33 -7.71 15.87 16.53
CA GLY A 33 -8.91 16.21 15.75
C GLY A 33 -9.12 15.32 14.52
N TYR A 34 -8.04 14.86 13.87
CA TYR A 34 -8.13 13.88 12.77
C TYR A 34 -8.73 12.55 13.26
N ILE A 35 -8.35 12.12 14.47
CA ILE A 35 -8.91 10.93 15.12
C ILE A 35 -10.41 11.10 15.39
N LEU A 36 -10.79 12.19 16.04
CA LEU A 36 -12.18 12.44 16.38
C LEU A 36 -13.06 12.50 15.13
N GLN A 37 -12.55 13.13 14.06
CA GLN A 37 -13.22 13.24 12.77
C GLN A 37 -13.42 11.89 12.08
N LEU A 38 -12.38 11.05 11.99
CA LEU A 38 -12.48 9.72 11.38
C LEU A 38 -13.36 8.77 12.19
N VAL A 39 -13.30 8.83 13.52
CA VAL A 39 -14.19 8.07 14.41
C VAL A 39 -15.65 8.54 14.25
N THR A 40 -15.89 9.84 14.07
CA THR A 40 -17.23 10.38 13.83
C THR A 40 -17.77 9.96 12.47
N LEU A 41 -16.97 10.03 11.41
CA LEU A 41 -17.35 9.55 10.07
C LEU A 41 -17.60 8.05 10.06
N LEU A 42 -16.72 7.27 10.70
CA LEU A 42 -16.88 5.83 10.87
C LEU A 42 -18.16 5.49 11.64
N GLY A 43 -18.44 6.20 12.73
CA GLY A 43 -19.64 6.03 13.54
C GLY A 43 -20.92 6.39 12.79
N ALA A 44 -20.93 7.51 12.06
CA ALA A 44 -22.05 7.92 11.22
C ALA A 44 -22.32 6.91 10.09
N MET A 45 -21.27 6.39 9.47
CA MET A 45 -21.39 5.39 8.40
C MET A 45 -21.85 4.04 8.92
N VAL A 46 -21.30 3.55 10.05
CA VAL A 46 -21.78 2.33 10.72
C VAL A 46 -23.26 2.47 11.10
N ALA A 47 -23.67 3.64 11.59
CA ALA A 47 -25.07 3.92 11.89
C ALA A 47 -25.98 3.91 10.65
N LEU A 48 -25.50 4.42 9.51
CA LEU A 48 -26.24 4.40 8.23
C LEU A 48 -26.34 2.99 7.64
N VAL A 49 -25.25 2.22 7.66
CA VAL A 49 -25.23 0.81 7.23
C VAL A 49 -26.14 -0.05 8.12
N ALA A 50 -26.11 0.16 9.44
CA ALA A 50 -26.98 -0.54 10.38
C ALA A 50 -28.47 -0.21 10.21
N ARG A 51 -28.80 0.94 9.58
CA ARG A 51 -30.17 1.38 9.30
C ARG A 51 -30.68 0.97 7.91
N GLY A 52 -29.86 0.32 7.08
CA GLY A 52 -30.27 -0.15 5.75
C GLY A 52 -30.52 0.96 4.73
N GLU A 53 -29.98 2.16 4.97
CA GLU A 53 -30.04 3.29 4.03
C GLU A 53 -29.24 2.98 2.75
N SER A 54 -29.69 3.51 1.59
CA SER A 54 -29.10 3.17 0.30
C SER A 54 -27.60 3.49 0.26
N GLY A 55 -26.79 2.53 -0.22
CA GLY A 55 -25.33 2.63 -0.23
C GLY A 55 -24.80 3.91 -0.89
N PHE A 56 -25.57 4.50 -1.80
CA PHE A 56 -25.26 5.78 -2.44
C PHE A 56 -25.09 6.94 -1.45
N TRP A 57 -26.01 7.14 -0.49
CA TRP A 57 -25.92 8.25 0.47
C TRP A 57 -24.79 8.04 1.48
N ALA A 58 -24.56 6.79 1.89
CA ALA A 58 -23.43 6.43 2.75
C ALA A 58 -22.08 6.70 2.05
N VAL A 59 -21.94 6.31 0.77
CA VAL A 59 -20.77 6.66 -0.06
C VAL A 59 -20.61 8.16 -0.18
N THR A 60 -21.69 8.86 -0.54
CA THR A 60 -21.65 10.31 -0.82
C THR A 60 -21.27 11.10 0.43
N LEU A 61 -21.86 10.81 1.59
CA LEU A 61 -21.54 11.49 2.84
C LEU A 61 -20.11 11.17 3.30
N SER A 62 -19.66 9.93 3.11
CA SER A 62 -18.29 9.53 3.46
C SER A 62 -17.25 10.19 2.57
N LEU A 63 -17.46 10.20 1.25
CA LEU A 63 -16.58 10.89 0.29
C LEU A 63 -16.60 12.40 0.51
N ALA A 64 -17.75 13.00 0.80
CA ALA A 64 -17.85 14.42 1.15
C ALA A 64 -17.10 14.73 2.45
N GLY A 65 -17.22 13.87 3.46
CA GLY A 65 -16.46 13.99 4.71
C GLY A 65 -14.95 13.91 4.49
N VAL A 66 -14.49 12.91 3.72
CA VAL A 66 -13.07 12.78 3.34
C VAL A 66 -12.61 14.00 2.55
N PHE A 67 -13.39 14.49 1.60
CA PHE A 67 -13.04 15.68 0.83
C PHE A 67 -12.94 16.93 1.69
N ILE A 68 -13.89 17.18 2.60
CA ILE A 68 -13.88 18.36 3.48
C ILE A 68 -12.72 18.31 4.49
N LEU A 69 -12.38 17.12 4.99
CA LEU A 69 -11.45 16.96 6.11
C LEU A 69 -10.02 16.59 5.69
N VAL A 70 -9.85 16.05 4.48
CA VAL A 70 -8.54 15.70 3.91
C VAL A 70 -8.27 16.53 2.66
N GLY A 71 -9.22 16.53 1.72
CA GLY A 71 -9.10 17.24 0.45
C GLY A 71 -8.92 18.75 0.63
N ILE A 72 -9.81 19.43 1.36
CA ILE A 72 -9.73 20.87 1.58
C ILE A 72 -8.44 21.25 2.32
N PRO A 73 -8.03 20.62 3.44
CA PRO A 73 -6.75 20.95 4.07
C PRO A 73 -5.52 20.74 3.18
N LEU A 74 -5.52 19.75 2.28
CA LEU A 74 -4.46 19.57 1.29
C LEU A 74 -4.46 20.69 0.23
N LEU A 75 -5.64 21.10 -0.24
CA LEU A 75 -5.78 22.23 -1.17
C LEU A 75 -5.38 23.55 -0.49
N LEU A 76 -5.77 23.75 0.77
CA LEU A 76 -5.35 24.90 1.58
C LEU A 76 -3.84 24.90 1.78
N GLN A 77 -3.23 23.75 2.09
CA GLN A 77 -1.78 23.63 2.23
C GLN A 77 -1.06 24.02 0.93
N LYS A 78 -1.50 23.46 -0.20
CA LYS A 78 -0.92 23.76 -1.51
C LYS A 78 -1.08 25.25 -1.87
N GLN A 79 -2.21 25.86 -1.54
CA GLN A 79 -2.44 27.28 -1.76
C GLN A 79 -1.59 28.14 -0.81
N ILE A 80 -1.43 27.76 0.46
CA ILE A 80 -0.53 28.43 1.40
C ILE A 80 0.91 28.37 0.89
N GLU A 81 1.41 27.20 0.48
CA GLU A 81 2.75 27.03 -0.11
C GLU A 81 2.94 27.91 -1.36
N ARG A 82 1.92 27.97 -2.22
CA ARG A 82 1.92 28.88 -3.37
C ARG A 82 2.01 30.34 -2.93
N LEU A 83 1.21 30.80 -1.98
CA LEU A 83 1.24 32.18 -1.48
C LEU A 83 2.57 32.52 -0.78
N ILE A 84 3.17 31.56 -0.07
CA ILE A 84 4.52 31.65 0.48
C ILE A 84 5.52 31.90 -0.65
N SER A 85 5.46 31.12 -1.73
CA SER A 85 6.34 31.28 -2.89
C SER A 85 6.12 32.60 -3.64
N GLU A 86 4.88 33.07 -3.73
CA GLU A 86 4.50 34.36 -4.32
C GLU A 86 4.74 35.55 -3.36
N GLN A 87 5.21 35.30 -2.14
CA GLN A 87 5.43 36.28 -1.07
C GLN A 87 4.18 37.08 -0.65
N ARG A 88 2.99 36.53 -0.89
CA ARG A 88 1.70 37.14 -0.59
C ARG A 88 1.24 36.80 0.82
N PHE A 89 2.06 37.16 1.82
CA PHE A 89 1.90 36.70 3.20
C PHE A 89 0.58 37.16 3.86
N ALA A 90 0.08 38.34 3.49
CA ALA A 90 -1.19 38.85 3.99
C ALA A 90 -2.39 37.93 3.67
N GLU A 91 -2.30 37.16 2.58
CA GLU A 91 -3.37 36.26 2.14
C GLU A 91 -3.28 34.85 2.78
N ILE A 92 -2.19 34.56 3.50
CA ILE A 92 -1.99 33.26 4.13
C ILE A 92 -2.84 33.11 5.39
N GLU A 93 -2.96 34.15 6.20
CA GLU A 93 -3.68 34.12 7.49
C GLU A 93 -5.08 33.49 7.39
N PRO A 94 -5.98 33.91 6.47
CA PRO A 94 -7.31 33.34 6.42
C PRO A 94 -7.29 31.85 6.05
N LEU A 95 -6.38 31.44 5.16
CA LEU A 95 -6.23 30.04 4.77
C LEU A 95 -5.64 29.19 5.90
N ALA A 96 -4.64 29.71 6.61
CA ALA A 96 -4.02 29.05 7.75
C ALA A 96 -5.02 28.88 8.90
N ARG A 97 -5.90 29.87 9.13
CA ARG A 97 -6.99 29.80 10.10
C ARG A 97 -8.01 28.72 9.74
N TRP A 98 -8.46 28.68 8.48
CA TRP A 98 -9.34 27.60 8.00
C TRP A 98 -8.68 26.23 8.09
N LYS A 99 -7.39 26.14 7.79
CA LYS A 99 -6.63 24.91 7.90
C LYS A 99 -6.48 24.46 9.35
N ALA A 100 -6.21 25.38 10.28
CA ALA A 100 -6.18 25.10 11.72
C ALA A 100 -7.55 24.64 12.24
N LEU A 101 -8.64 25.20 11.71
CA LEU A 101 -10.01 24.81 12.04
C LEU A 101 -10.43 23.45 11.46
N LEU A 102 -10.00 23.09 10.25
CA LEU A 102 -10.40 21.85 9.59
C LEU A 102 -9.49 20.67 9.94
N ALA A 103 -8.18 20.91 10.05
CA ALA A 103 -7.17 19.91 10.35
C ALA A 103 -6.50 20.24 11.70
N TRP A 104 -7.13 19.86 12.81
CA TRP A 104 -6.64 20.25 14.13
C TRP A 104 -5.28 19.62 14.43
N SER A 105 -4.27 20.47 14.49
CA SER A 105 -2.96 20.16 15.02
C SER A 105 -2.37 21.43 15.62
N GLU A 106 -1.64 21.28 16.73
CA GLU A 106 -0.90 22.40 17.33
C GLU A 106 0.04 23.07 16.31
N LEU A 107 0.55 22.32 15.33
CA LEU A 107 1.42 22.84 14.27
C LEU A 107 0.65 23.75 13.28
N ASN A 108 -0.60 23.41 12.94
CA ASN A 108 -1.43 24.28 12.10
C ASN A 108 -1.84 25.55 12.84
N SER A 109 -2.15 25.45 14.14
CA SER A 109 -2.39 26.63 14.97
C SER A 109 -1.15 27.51 15.12
N HIS A 110 0.04 26.89 15.17
CA HIS A 110 1.31 27.62 15.18
C HIS A 110 1.58 28.33 13.85
N LEU A 111 1.29 27.68 12.72
CA LEU A 111 1.34 28.30 11.39
C LEU A 111 0.38 29.48 11.26
N GLU A 112 -0.84 29.34 11.78
CA GLU A 112 -1.81 30.45 11.85
C GLU A 112 -1.25 31.63 12.65
N ALA A 113 -0.66 31.37 13.82
CA ALA A 113 -0.06 32.42 14.65
C ALA A 113 1.08 33.15 13.91
N ILE A 114 1.96 32.40 13.23
CA ILE A 114 3.01 32.96 12.37
C ILE A 114 2.39 33.82 11.26
N ALA A 115 1.42 33.27 10.51
CA ALA A 115 0.78 33.95 9.39
C ALA A 115 0.10 35.26 9.82
N ARG A 116 -0.52 35.28 11.01
CA ARG A 116 -1.15 36.47 11.58
C ARG A 116 -0.14 37.57 11.91
N ILE A 117 1.02 37.21 12.47
CA ILE A 117 2.09 38.17 12.77
C ILE A 117 2.63 38.80 11.47
N VAL A 118 2.84 37.97 10.45
CA VAL A 118 3.37 38.44 9.16
C VAL A 118 2.34 39.29 8.41
N ALA A 119 1.06 38.89 8.40
CA ALA A 119 -0.01 39.64 7.74
C ALA A 119 -0.26 41.03 8.35
N GLY A 120 -0.06 41.19 9.66
CA GLY A 120 -0.22 42.46 10.35
C GLY A 120 0.89 43.50 10.10
N SER A 121 1.91 43.15 9.30
CA SER A 121 3.12 43.96 9.11
C SER A 121 3.37 44.23 7.61
N PRO A 122 2.78 45.30 7.03
CA PRO A 122 2.93 45.63 5.61
C PRO A 122 4.39 45.83 5.18
N GLU A 123 5.20 46.38 6.08
CA GLU A 123 6.66 46.32 6.03
C GLU A 123 7.13 45.59 7.28
N ILE A 124 7.88 44.50 7.09
CA ILE A 124 8.39 43.71 8.21
C ILE A 124 9.56 44.45 8.84
N GLY A 125 9.23 45.31 9.80
CA GLY A 125 10.17 46.01 10.66
C GLY A 125 10.64 45.16 11.85
N ILE A 126 11.39 45.80 12.75
CA ILE A 126 11.97 45.18 13.96
C ILE A 126 10.88 44.51 14.82
N GLN A 127 9.70 45.13 14.92
CA GLN A 127 8.59 44.63 15.74
C GLN A 127 8.04 43.27 15.29
N ALA A 128 7.94 43.04 13.98
CA ALA A 128 7.45 41.77 13.44
C ALA A 128 8.46 40.63 13.65
N VAL A 129 9.76 40.95 13.53
CA VAL A 129 10.86 40.03 13.84
C VAL A 129 10.83 39.65 15.32
N GLU A 130 10.68 40.61 16.23
CA GLU A 130 10.56 40.35 17.67
C GLU A 130 9.33 39.51 18.02
N ALA A 131 8.18 39.80 17.40
CA ALA A 131 6.96 39.02 17.60
C ALA A 131 7.13 37.56 17.14
N LEU A 132 7.78 37.32 15.99
CA LEU A 132 8.10 35.96 15.54
C LEU A 132 9.08 35.26 16.49
N LYS A 133 10.07 35.97 17.02
CA LYS A 133 11.01 35.42 18.02
C LYS A 133 10.31 35.00 19.31
N GLY A 134 9.26 35.71 19.72
CA GLY A 134 8.43 35.35 20.86
C GLY A 134 7.74 33.97 20.72
N LEU A 135 7.69 33.39 19.52
CA LEU A 135 7.18 32.05 19.28
C LEU A 135 8.24 30.94 19.43
N LEU A 136 9.52 31.28 19.57
CA LEU A 136 10.62 30.34 19.75
C LEU A 136 10.70 29.82 21.20
N GLY A 137 11.35 28.67 21.40
CA GLY A 137 11.55 28.05 22.71
C GLY A 137 10.51 26.98 23.04
N LYS A 138 9.69 26.57 22.07
CA LYS A 138 8.69 25.50 22.21
C LYS A 138 9.22 24.12 21.87
N GLY A 139 10.45 24.03 21.36
CA GLY A 139 11.06 22.79 20.88
C GLY A 139 10.66 22.44 19.45
N LYS A 140 11.33 21.44 18.87
CA LYS A 140 10.99 20.93 17.52
C LYS A 140 9.63 20.21 17.55
N PRO A 141 8.79 20.34 16.49
CA PRO A 141 9.03 21.01 15.20
C PRO A 141 8.64 22.51 15.14
N TYR A 142 8.08 23.08 16.21
CA TYR A 142 7.57 24.45 16.23
C TYR A 142 8.65 25.49 15.95
N ASP A 143 9.79 25.37 16.64
CA ASP A 143 10.91 26.31 16.50
C ASP A 143 11.50 26.30 15.08
N GLU A 144 11.49 25.15 14.42
CA GLU A 144 11.99 24.98 13.05
C GLU A 144 11.10 25.72 12.04
N MET A 145 9.78 25.53 12.15
CA MET A 145 8.81 26.29 11.35
C MET A 145 8.96 27.80 11.56
N THR A 146 9.06 28.26 12.82
CA THR A 146 9.25 29.69 13.12
C THR A 146 10.54 30.23 12.52
N ARG A 147 11.66 29.50 12.62
CA ARG A 147 12.96 29.92 12.05
C ARG A 147 12.92 30.00 10.53
N VAL A 148 12.28 29.07 9.84
CA VAL A 148 12.12 29.13 8.36
C VAL A 148 11.33 30.36 7.92
N PHE A 149 10.21 30.65 8.58
CA PHE A 149 9.43 31.86 8.28
C PHE A 149 10.21 33.15 8.59
N LEU A 150 10.91 33.18 9.73
CA LEU A 150 11.78 34.30 10.09
C LEU A 150 12.88 34.51 9.03
N ALA A 151 13.51 33.43 8.56
CA ALA A 151 14.54 33.47 7.52
C ALA A 151 13.98 34.04 6.20
N MET A 152 12.87 33.51 5.74
CA MET A 152 12.21 33.93 4.50
C MET A 152 11.82 35.42 4.54
N VAL A 153 11.28 35.87 5.67
CA VAL A 153 10.90 37.26 5.90
C VAL A 153 12.12 38.19 5.81
N LEU A 154 13.17 37.90 6.57
CA LEU A 154 14.40 38.70 6.56
C LEU A 154 15.10 38.68 5.20
N PHE A 155 15.02 37.54 4.50
CA PHE A 155 15.55 37.35 3.16
C PHE A 155 14.84 38.27 2.16
N ASN A 156 13.50 38.27 2.14
CA ASN A 156 12.71 39.08 1.21
C ASN A 156 12.87 40.58 1.47
N SER A 157 13.04 40.98 2.74
CA SER A 157 13.35 42.36 3.12
C SER A 157 14.83 42.74 2.92
N ARG A 158 15.66 41.84 2.35
CA ARG A 158 17.10 42.04 2.09
C ARG A 158 17.92 42.38 3.33
N ARG A 159 17.48 41.95 4.52
CA ARG A 159 18.17 42.18 5.79
C ARG A 159 19.13 41.04 6.11
N PHE A 160 20.10 40.78 5.23
CA PHE A 160 20.95 39.59 5.29
C PHE A 160 21.83 39.53 6.56
N GLU A 161 22.35 40.66 7.05
CA GLU A 161 23.08 40.68 8.32
C GLU A 161 22.19 40.35 9.53
N GLN A 162 20.93 40.78 9.50
CA GLN A 162 19.97 40.42 10.54
C GLN A 162 19.59 38.95 10.44
N LEU A 163 19.38 38.45 9.20
CA LEU A 163 19.14 37.02 8.94
C LEU A 163 20.25 36.16 9.55
N LEU A 164 21.52 36.49 9.28
CA LEU A 164 22.64 35.73 9.83
C LEU A 164 22.71 35.83 11.36
N ARG A 165 22.47 37.00 11.95
CA ARG A 165 22.44 37.14 13.42
C ARG A 165 21.37 36.29 14.09
N GLU A 166 20.21 36.12 13.45
CA GLU A 166 19.09 35.37 14.02
C GLU A 166 19.16 33.86 13.74
N LEU A 167 19.76 33.45 12.61
CA LEU A 167 19.85 32.04 12.22
C LEU A 167 21.22 31.42 12.50
N ALA A 168 22.32 32.10 12.19
CA ALA A 168 23.68 31.58 12.39
C ALA A 168 24.11 31.79 13.85
N VAL A 169 23.69 30.88 14.72
CA VAL A 169 24.06 30.86 16.14
C VAL A 169 25.59 30.72 16.27
N PRO A 170 26.26 31.68 16.95
CA PRO A 170 27.70 31.62 17.16
C PRO A 170 28.14 30.31 17.81
N GLY A 171 29.15 29.64 17.24
CA GLY A 171 29.72 28.40 17.78
C GLY A 171 28.96 27.12 17.48
N ARG A 172 27.78 27.19 16.83
CA ARG A 172 27.06 25.98 16.38
C ARG A 172 27.60 25.53 15.01
N PRO A 173 28.03 24.27 14.85
CA PRO A 173 28.58 23.78 13.60
C PRO A 173 27.47 23.57 12.55
N TYR A 174 27.76 23.85 11.27
CA TYR A 174 26.80 23.76 10.16
C TYR A 174 26.08 22.40 10.02
N PRO A 175 26.71 21.23 10.26
CA PRO A 175 26.02 19.95 10.22
C PRO A 175 24.81 19.83 11.16
N ASP A 176 24.75 20.62 12.23
CA ASP A 176 23.68 20.56 13.23
C ASP A 176 22.44 21.38 12.83
N TYR A 177 22.53 22.20 11.77
CA TYR A 177 21.40 22.98 11.29
C TYR A 177 20.46 22.13 10.42
N PRO A 178 19.14 22.39 10.49
CA PRO A 178 18.19 21.90 9.49
C PRO A 178 18.57 22.31 8.07
N PHE A 179 18.13 21.52 7.08
CA PHE A 179 18.41 21.77 5.67
C PHE A 179 17.85 23.13 5.22
N GLU A 180 16.61 23.44 5.62
CA GLU A 180 15.90 24.65 5.26
C GLU A 180 16.59 25.89 5.85
N GLU A 181 17.06 25.82 7.10
CA GLU A 181 17.84 26.90 7.71
C GLU A 181 19.17 27.12 6.97
N LEU A 182 19.86 26.05 6.59
CA LEU A 182 21.11 26.14 5.85
C LEU A 182 20.96 26.80 4.49
N LEU A 183 19.86 26.57 3.76
CA LEU A 183 19.59 27.25 2.48
C LEU A 183 19.66 28.78 2.64
N TYR A 184 19.00 29.31 3.66
CA TYR A 184 18.99 30.75 3.94
C TYR A 184 20.32 31.25 4.51
N ILE A 185 21.00 30.44 5.34
CA ILE A 185 22.32 30.79 5.87
C ILE A 185 23.35 30.91 4.74
N VAL A 186 23.44 29.90 3.85
CA VAL A 186 24.34 29.96 2.67
C VAL A 186 24.06 31.22 1.88
N ARG A 187 22.80 31.48 1.57
CA ARG A 187 22.41 32.65 0.80
C ARG A 187 22.75 33.97 1.51
N GLY A 188 22.54 34.06 2.82
CA GLY A 188 22.91 35.24 3.61
C GLY A 188 24.42 35.50 3.67
N LEU A 189 25.22 34.43 3.78
CA LEU A 189 26.69 34.52 3.76
C LEU A 189 27.21 35.02 2.41
N LEU A 190 26.65 34.49 1.30
CA LEU A 190 26.97 34.95 -0.05
C LEU A 190 26.64 36.44 -0.25
N GLU A 191 25.46 36.87 0.20
CA GLU A 191 24.98 38.26 0.05
C GLU A 191 25.73 39.26 0.95
N THR A 192 26.37 38.78 2.04
CA THR A 192 27.20 39.61 2.94
C THR A 192 28.70 39.51 2.65
N GLY A 193 29.11 38.76 1.63
CA GLY A 193 30.51 38.62 1.22
C GLY A 193 31.37 37.69 2.09
N GLN A 194 30.74 36.85 2.91
CA GLN A 194 31.38 35.81 3.74
C GLN A 194 31.51 34.50 2.94
N TYR A 195 32.35 34.52 1.90
CA TYR A 195 32.42 33.47 0.88
C TYR A 195 33.03 32.15 1.38
N GLU A 196 34.01 32.22 2.29
CA GLU A 196 34.66 31.05 2.87
C GLU A 196 33.67 30.26 3.73
N GLU A 197 32.92 30.96 4.60
CA GLU A 197 31.87 30.38 5.42
C GLU A 197 30.71 29.87 4.55
N ALA A 198 30.36 30.58 3.48
CA ALA A 198 29.33 30.13 2.53
C ALA A 198 29.72 28.80 1.86
N ALA A 199 31.00 28.63 1.49
CA ALA A 199 31.49 27.39 0.91
C ALA A 199 31.41 26.22 1.91
N GLU A 200 31.74 26.45 3.19
CA GLU A 200 31.61 25.43 4.23
C GLU A 200 30.15 25.04 4.50
N ALA A 201 29.26 26.02 4.61
CA ALA A 201 27.84 25.79 4.78
C ALA A 201 27.23 25.03 3.59
N GLN A 202 27.62 25.37 2.35
CA GLN A 202 27.16 24.69 1.15
C GLN A 202 27.64 23.22 1.10
N LEU A 203 28.88 22.93 1.49
CA LEU A 203 29.38 21.55 1.58
C LEU A 203 28.56 20.72 2.59
N CYS A 204 28.18 21.34 3.71
CA CYS A 204 27.29 20.69 4.68
C CYS A 204 25.90 20.42 4.10
N LEU A 205 25.35 21.38 3.34
CA LEU A 205 24.06 21.23 2.65
C LEU A 205 24.08 20.07 1.65
N GLU A 206 25.13 19.97 0.84
CA GLU A 206 25.38 18.84 -0.08
C GLU A 206 25.41 17.51 0.68
N SER A 207 26.19 17.44 1.77
CA SER A 207 26.33 16.21 2.54
C SER A 207 25.01 15.71 3.12
N LYS A 208 24.10 16.62 3.53
CA LYS A 208 22.79 16.27 4.07
C LYS A 208 21.93 15.54 3.03
N VAL A 209 21.87 16.05 1.80
CA VAL A 209 21.10 15.40 0.72
C VAL A 209 21.66 14.03 0.38
N ALA A 210 22.98 13.87 0.33
CA ALA A 210 23.62 12.57 0.13
C ALA A 210 23.26 11.56 1.24
N THR A 211 23.06 12.03 2.47
CA THR A 211 22.69 11.16 3.60
C THR A 211 21.19 10.92 3.76
N GLU A 212 20.34 11.89 3.43
CA GLU A 212 18.90 11.85 3.75
C GLU A 212 18.05 11.35 2.57
N GLY A 213 18.51 11.54 1.32
CA GLY A 213 17.95 10.88 0.13
C GLY A 213 16.49 11.24 -0.18
N SER A 214 16.13 12.52 -0.08
CA SER A 214 14.79 13.02 -0.47
C SER A 214 14.85 13.77 -1.80
N GLU A 215 13.93 13.43 -2.71
CA GLU A 215 13.75 14.09 -4.01
C GLU A 215 13.46 15.60 -3.85
N GLU A 216 12.69 15.96 -2.82
CA GLU A 216 12.36 17.35 -2.49
C GLU A 216 13.59 18.16 -2.04
N LEU A 217 14.43 17.56 -1.19
CA LEU A 217 15.68 18.18 -0.75
C LEU A 217 16.65 18.37 -1.92
N TYR A 218 16.70 17.39 -2.85
CA TYR A 218 17.55 17.47 -4.03
C TYR A 218 17.12 18.61 -4.97
N GLY A 219 15.81 18.80 -5.18
CA GLY A 219 15.30 19.92 -5.98
C GLY A 219 15.71 21.29 -5.43
N ASN A 220 15.52 21.51 -4.12
CA ASN A 220 15.93 22.74 -3.44
C ASN A 220 17.45 22.96 -3.46
N LEU A 221 18.22 21.86 -3.33
CA LEU A 221 19.68 21.90 -3.45
C LEU A 221 20.13 22.38 -4.84
N MET A 222 19.47 21.97 -5.93
CA MET A 222 19.85 22.40 -7.29
C MET A 222 19.74 23.91 -7.47
N VAL A 223 18.68 24.53 -6.96
CA VAL A 223 18.51 25.99 -7.02
C VAL A 223 19.59 26.69 -6.19
N CYS A 224 19.84 26.19 -4.97
CA CYS A 224 20.88 26.71 -4.11
C CYS A 224 22.28 26.59 -4.75
N ARG A 225 22.57 25.46 -5.39
CA ARG A 225 23.82 25.17 -6.11
C ARG A 225 24.04 26.12 -7.28
N LEU A 226 23.00 26.35 -8.09
CA LEU A 226 23.05 27.30 -9.21
C LEU A 226 23.43 28.71 -8.73
N ILE A 227 22.77 29.16 -7.67
CA ILE A 227 23.04 30.45 -7.04
C ILE A 227 24.46 30.51 -6.46
N PHE A 228 24.89 29.46 -5.75
CA PHE A 228 26.21 29.36 -5.17
C PHE A 228 27.30 29.47 -6.24
N PHE A 229 27.19 28.71 -7.33
CA PHE A 229 28.14 28.77 -8.44
C PHE A 229 28.21 30.16 -9.08
N ALA A 230 27.07 30.85 -9.22
CA ALA A 230 27.04 32.20 -9.74
C ALA A 230 27.80 33.19 -8.83
N PHE A 231 27.59 33.12 -7.51
CA PHE A 231 28.34 33.96 -6.57
C PHE A 231 29.82 33.66 -6.54
N MET A 232 30.19 32.38 -6.60
CA MET A 232 31.57 31.95 -6.53
C MET A 232 32.34 32.15 -7.85
N GLY A 233 31.66 32.53 -8.94
CA GLY A 233 32.27 32.67 -10.26
C GLY A 233 32.71 31.33 -10.86
N TRP A 234 32.06 30.23 -10.47
CA TRP A 234 32.36 28.88 -10.98
C TRP A 234 31.61 28.66 -12.29
N GLU A 235 32.02 29.39 -13.33
CA GLU A 235 31.33 29.50 -14.61
C GLU A 235 31.04 28.13 -15.25
N GLU A 236 32.04 27.25 -15.32
CA GLU A 236 31.91 25.91 -15.93
C GLU A 236 30.88 25.05 -15.19
N ASP A 237 30.90 25.06 -13.85
CA ASP A 237 29.97 24.31 -13.02
C ASP A 237 28.54 24.87 -13.13
N TYR A 238 28.42 26.19 -13.25
CA TYR A 238 27.14 26.88 -13.46
C TYR A 238 26.50 26.47 -14.79
N PHE A 239 27.23 26.57 -15.91
CA PHE A 239 26.71 26.18 -17.22
C PHE A 239 26.48 24.67 -17.32
N GLY A 240 27.37 23.86 -16.74
CA GLY A 240 27.17 22.41 -16.66
C GLY A 240 25.87 22.04 -15.93
N LEU A 241 25.48 22.79 -14.89
CA LEU A 241 24.20 22.59 -14.20
C LEU A 241 23.00 23.04 -15.05
N LEU A 242 23.11 24.12 -15.82
CA LEU A 242 22.06 24.51 -16.78
C LEU A 242 21.84 23.44 -17.85
N ASP A 243 22.91 22.83 -18.34
CA ASP A 243 22.88 21.82 -19.39
C ASP A 243 22.56 20.39 -18.87
N SER A 244 22.58 20.19 -17.55
CA SER A 244 22.40 18.88 -16.89
C SER A 244 21.07 18.19 -17.20
N GLY A 245 20.07 18.97 -17.64
CA GLY A 245 18.74 18.47 -17.95
C GLY A 245 17.80 18.36 -16.75
N GLU A 246 18.24 18.75 -15.55
CA GLU A 246 17.50 18.64 -14.29
C GLU A 246 16.14 19.37 -14.35
N PRO A 247 15.01 18.73 -13.96
CA PRO A 247 13.67 19.31 -14.13
C PRO A 247 13.49 20.66 -13.46
N VAL A 248 14.01 20.83 -12.23
CA VAL A 248 13.92 22.08 -11.47
C VAL A 248 14.67 23.20 -12.17
N VAL A 249 15.85 22.91 -12.73
CA VAL A 249 16.66 23.89 -13.45
C VAL A 249 16.02 24.26 -14.78
N LYS A 250 15.48 23.28 -15.52
CA LYS A 250 14.72 23.52 -16.76
C LYS A 250 13.53 24.45 -16.55
N GLY A 251 12.81 24.26 -15.45
CA GLY A 251 11.61 25.02 -15.10
C GLY A 251 11.85 26.49 -14.73
N LEU A 252 13.11 26.91 -14.53
CA LEU A 252 13.41 28.32 -14.23
C LEU A 252 13.14 29.22 -15.46
N PRO A 253 12.65 30.46 -15.27
CA PRO A 253 12.50 31.42 -16.35
C PRO A 253 13.83 31.68 -17.08
N GLU A 254 13.79 31.70 -18.41
CA GLU A 254 14.99 31.92 -19.22
C GLU A 254 15.68 33.27 -18.94
N PRO A 255 14.95 34.38 -18.73
CA PRO A 255 15.58 35.64 -18.35
C PRO A 255 16.36 35.56 -17.03
N LEU A 256 15.86 34.76 -16.07
CA LEU A 256 16.51 34.57 -14.78
C LEU A 256 17.80 33.73 -14.92
N LYS A 257 17.78 32.68 -15.74
CA LYS A 257 18.97 31.87 -16.05
C LYS A 257 20.06 32.72 -16.69
N LYS A 258 19.69 33.55 -17.67
CA LYS A 258 20.60 34.48 -18.35
C LYS A 258 21.20 35.50 -17.38
N TYR A 259 20.38 36.10 -16.53
CA TYR A 259 20.87 37.08 -15.55
C TYR A 259 21.91 36.46 -14.60
N TRP A 260 21.60 35.30 -14.01
CA TRP A 260 22.55 34.61 -13.12
C TRP A 260 23.78 34.05 -13.86
N ALA A 261 23.65 33.68 -15.13
CA ALA A 261 24.79 33.32 -15.99
C ALA A 261 25.73 34.51 -16.18
N GLY A 262 25.16 35.70 -16.40
CA GLY A 262 25.94 36.92 -16.48
C GLY A 262 26.63 37.27 -15.17
N PHE A 263 25.94 37.09 -14.03
CA PHE A 263 26.53 37.25 -12.70
C PHE A 263 27.71 36.28 -12.46
N ALA A 264 27.56 35.01 -12.86
CA ALA A 264 28.61 34.00 -12.80
C ALA A 264 29.84 34.41 -13.63
N CYS A 265 29.63 34.84 -14.90
CA CYS A 265 30.70 35.34 -15.77
C CYS A 265 31.40 36.56 -15.17
N PHE A 266 30.64 37.48 -14.56
CA PHE A 266 31.20 38.67 -13.93
C PHE A 266 32.17 38.31 -12.79
N ASN A 267 31.74 37.42 -11.89
CA ASN A 267 32.54 36.93 -10.78
C ASN A 267 33.65 35.95 -11.20
N ALA A 268 33.59 35.42 -12.42
CA ALA A 268 34.66 34.64 -13.04
C ALA A 268 35.76 35.52 -13.69
N GLY A 269 35.67 36.84 -13.59
CA GLY A 269 36.63 37.77 -14.20
C GLY A 269 36.33 38.13 -15.66
N GLN A 270 35.10 37.91 -16.13
CA GLN A 270 34.64 38.27 -17.48
C GLN A 270 33.52 39.32 -17.43
N PRO A 271 33.80 40.56 -16.97
CA PRO A 271 32.75 41.55 -16.69
C PRO A 271 32.00 41.99 -17.95
N GLY A 272 32.65 42.04 -19.12
CA GLY A 272 31.99 42.38 -20.38
C GLY A 272 30.91 41.37 -20.78
N LYS A 273 31.26 40.08 -20.81
CA LYS A 273 30.31 38.98 -21.07
C LYS A 273 29.22 38.95 -20.01
N GLY A 274 29.59 39.16 -18.74
CA GLY A 274 28.67 39.15 -17.62
C GLY A 274 27.60 40.24 -17.71
N GLU A 275 28.00 41.47 -18.02
CA GLU A 275 27.07 42.60 -18.19
C GLU A 275 26.11 42.38 -19.35
N THR A 276 26.60 41.94 -20.52
CA THR A 276 25.74 41.66 -21.68
C THR A 276 24.65 40.64 -21.34
N LEU A 277 25.00 39.53 -20.69
CA LEU A 277 24.04 38.50 -20.28
C LEU A 277 23.05 39.00 -19.23
N MET A 278 23.49 39.83 -18.28
CA MET A 278 22.62 40.44 -17.28
C MET A 278 21.66 41.46 -17.89
N ASP A 279 22.10 42.27 -18.84
CA ASP A 279 21.23 43.20 -19.59
C ASP A 279 20.18 42.44 -20.41
N GLU A 280 20.59 41.39 -21.14
CA GLU A 280 19.66 40.53 -21.88
C GLU A 280 18.64 39.87 -20.95
N GLY A 281 19.09 39.38 -19.79
CA GLY A 281 18.23 38.81 -18.76
C GLY A 281 17.23 39.84 -18.20
N LEU A 282 17.66 41.07 -17.96
CA LEU A 282 16.79 42.16 -17.50
C LEU A 282 15.74 42.55 -18.55
N GLN A 283 16.16 42.68 -19.81
CA GLN A 283 15.27 43.03 -20.92
C GLN A 283 14.23 41.93 -21.16
N GLY A 284 14.67 40.66 -21.15
CA GLY A 284 13.77 39.51 -21.33
C GLY A 284 12.83 39.29 -20.15
N ALA A 285 13.18 39.75 -18.95
CA ALA A 285 12.36 39.59 -17.74
C ALA A 285 11.20 40.59 -17.66
N ALA A 286 11.21 41.65 -18.48
CA ALA A 286 10.16 42.67 -18.49
C ALA A 286 8.82 42.05 -18.91
N GLY A 287 7.82 42.08 -18.01
CA GLY A 287 6.52 41.45 -18.23
C GLY A 287 6.43 39.97 -17.85
N GLU A 288 7.55 39.31 -17.55
CA GLU A 288 7.59 37.94 -17.01
C GLU A 288 7.81 37.90 -15.49
N LEU A 289 8.62 38.82 -14.95
CA LEU A 289 8.92 38.90 -13.52
C LEU A 289 8.27 40.14 -12.86
N PRO A 290 7.99 40.10 -11.54
CA PRO A 290 7.45 41.26 -10.83
C PRO A 290 8.42 42.45 -10.78
N ASP A 291 7.89 43.67 -10.83
CA ASP A 291 8.69 44.92 -10.91
C ASP A 291 9.73 45.07 -9.79
N HIS A 292 9.44 44.60 -8.58
CA HIS A 292 10.37 44.69 -7.46
C HIS A 292 11.63 43.81 -7.65
N TRP A 293 11.51 42.68 -8.38
CA TRP A 293 12.65 41.85 -8.78
C TRP A 293 13.45 42.52 -9.89
N LEU A 294 12.78 43.12 -10.88
CA LEU A 294 13.45 43.86 -11.97
C LEU A 294 14.28 45.02 -11.41
N ASN A 295 13.68 45.82 -10.51
CA ASN A 295 14.36 46.93 -9.85
C ASN A 295 15.57 46.46 -9.03
N TRP A 296 15.47 45.31 -8.37
CA TRP A 296 16.59 44.71 -7.65
C TRP A 296 17.71 44.27 -8.57
N MET A 297 17.37 43.52 -9.61
CA MET A 297 18.32 43.01 -10.60
C MET A 297 19.04 44.17 -11.29
N ALA A 298 18.33 45.24 -11.63
CA ALA A 298 18.90 46.45 -12.21
C ALA A 298 19.83 47.17 -11.23
N SER A 299 19.40 47.37 -9.98
CA SER A 299 20.22 48.00 -8.93
C SER A 299 21.50 47.21 -8.64
N ARG A 300 21.41 45.87 -8.63
CA ARG A 300 22.59 45.00 -8.48
C ARG A 300 23.55 45.14 -9.66
N LEU A 301 23.05 45.10 -10.89
CA LEU A 301 23.88 45.25 -12.08
C LEU A 301 24.57 46.61 -12.10
N GLN A 302 23.86 47.67 -11.72
CA GLN A 302 24.45 49.00 -11.57
C GLN A 302 25.55 49.02 -10.52
N GLY A 303 25.32 48.41 -9.34
CA GLY A 303 26.34 48.30 -8.30
C GLY A 303 27.59 47.53 -8.76
N LEU A 304 27.43 46.48 -9.58
CA LEU A 304 28.54 45.75 -10.17
C LEU A 304 29.34 46.63 -11.17
N ARG A 305 28.65 47.43 -11.98
CA ARG A 305 29.28 48.36 -12.94
C ARG A 305 30.09 49.44 -12.22
N GLU A 306 29.51 50.03 -11.18
CA GLU A 306 30.14 51.08 -10.37
C GLU A 306 31.37 50.55 -9.63
N ASN A 307 31.33 49.30 -9.15
CA ASN A 307 32.41 48.67 -8.39
C ASN A 307 33.27 47.70 -9.22
N ARG A 308 33.24 47.81 -10.55
CA ARG A 308 33.89 46.84 -11.46
C ARG A 308 35.37 46.66 -11.14
N GLU A 309 36.11 47.76 -10.98
CA GLU A 309 37.55 47.71 -10.72
C GLU A 309 37.87 47.00 -9.39
N PHE A 310 37.13 47.33 -8.32
CA PHE A 310 37.26 46.68 -7.01
C PHE A 310 36.98 45.17 -7.09
N ILE A 311 35.94 44.77 -7.83
CA ILE A 311 35.58 43.36 -7.97
C ILE A 311 36.67 42.60 -8.74
N GLN A 312 37.16 43.16 -9.84
CA GLN A 312 38.18 42.50 -10.66
C GLN A 312 39.54 42.39 -9.95
N THR A 313 39.94 43.41 -9.22
CA THR A 313 41.26 43.45 -8.57
C THR A 313 41.28 42.83 -7.17
N GLY A 314 40.16 42.85 -6.45
CA GLY A 314 40.04 42.35 -5.09
C GLY A 314 39.26 41.04 -4.97
N LEU A 315 38.00 41.04 -5.41
CA LEU A 315 37.09 39.92 -5.16
C LEU A 315 37.39 38.70 -6.03
N VAL A 316 37.58 38.86 -7.34
CA VAL A 316 37.80 37.76 -8.28
C VAL A 316 39.02 36.91 -7.87
N PRO A 317 40.19 37.47 -7.51
CA PRO A 317 41.31 36.68 -7.01
C PRO A 317 40.98 35.90 -5.72
N ARG A 318 40.21 36.49 -4.79
CA ARG A 318 39.77 35.81 -3.57
C ARG A 318 38.88 34.60 -3.90
N LEU A 319 37.89 34.77 -4.79
CA LEU A 319 37.00 33.69 -5.22
C LEU A 319 37.77 32.56 -5.91
N ALA A 320 38.75 32.91 -6.76
CA ALA A 320 39.64 31.94 -7.39
C ALA A 320 40.46 31.14 -6.35
N GLY A 321 40.94 31.81 -5.29
CA GLY A 321 41.60 31.16 -4.16
C GLY A 321 40.70 30.15 -3.43
N ILE A 322 39.45 30.53 -3.16
CA ILE A 322 38.46 29.62 -2.54
C ILE A 322 38.17 28.43 -3.46
N ARG A 323 38.03 28.66 -4.78
CA ARG A 323 37.85 27.58 -5.76
C ARG A 323 39.01 26.58 -5.68
N GLY A 324 40.26 27.07 -5.69
CA GLY A 324 41.44 26.20 -5.60
C GLY A 324 41.48 25.32 -4.36
N LEU A 325 40.97 25.81 -3.21
CA LEU A 325 40.94 25.07 -1.95
C LEU A 325 39.75 24.12 -1.80
N ARG A 326 38.57 24.48 -2.32
CA ARG A 326 37.30 23.79 -2.00
C ARG A 326 36.66 23.05 -3.16
N HIS A 327 37.00 23.37 -4.41
CA HIS A 327 36.38 22.78 -5.60
C HIS A 327 36.51 21.24 -5.68
N PRO A 328 37.65 20.61 -5.33
CA PRO A 328 37.78 19.15 -5.38
C PRO A 328 36.83 18.42 -4.42
N ASP A 329 36.67 18.93 -3.21
CA ASP A 329 35.75 18.37 -2.21
C ASP A 329 34.30 18.56 -2.65
N TYR A 330 33.99 19.73 -3.20
CA TYR A 330 32.68 20.04 -3.74
C TYR A 330 32.29 19.10 -4.88
N HIS A 331 33.16 18.96 -5.89
CA HIS A 331 32.90 18.13 -7.05
C HIS A 331 32.70 16.65 -6.66
N ARG A 332 33.44 16.16 -5.66
CA ARG A 332 33.24 14.81 -5.10
C ARG A 332 31.86 14.67 -4.44
N LEU A 333 31.45 15.65 -3.64
CA LEU A 333 30.16 15.67 -2.96
C LEU A 333 28.99 15.78 -3.95
N VAL A 334 29.08 16.66 -4.94
CA VAL A 334 28.08 16.80 -6.02
C VAL A 334 27.84 15.49 -6.73
N ARG A 335 28.92 14.78 -7.08
CA ARG A 335 28.80 13.46 -7.70
C ARG A 335 28.08 12.47 -6.79
N ALA A 336 28.46 12.43 -5.52
CA ALA A 336 27.82 11.57 -4.53
C ALA A 336 26.34 11.91 -4.31
N THR A 337 25.97 13.20 -4.27
CA THR A 337 24.58 13.65 -4.10
C THR A 337 23.72 13.33 -5.32
N THR A 338 24.24 13.58 -6.53
CA THR A 338 23.53 13.24 -7.77
C THR A 338 23.38 11.73 -7.96
N GLU A 339 24.34 10.92 -7.51
CA GLU A 339 24.19 9.45 -7.49
C GLU A 339 23.16 8.99 -6.44
N ALA A 340 23.16 9.59 -5.25
CA ALA A 340 22.23 9.25 -4.17
C ALA A 340 20.78 9.69 -4.42
N ALA A 341 20.57 10.78 -5.15
CA ALA A 341 19.25 11.33 -5.44
C ALA A 341 18.50 10.60 -6.57
N ARG A 342 19.20 9.80 -7.39
CA ARG A 342 18.54 8.99 -8.42
C ARG A 342 17.70 7.91 -7.77
N PRO A 343 16.39 7.77 -8.12
CA PRO A 343 15.57 6.71 -7.58
C PRO A 343 16.21 5.34 -7.90
N PRO A 344 16.23 4.40 -6.95
CA PRO A 344 16.81 3.09 -7.20
C PRO A 344 16.05 2.41 -8.33
N VAL A 345 16.76 1.97 -9.37
CA VAL A 345 16.16 1.18 -10.45
C VAL A 345 15.74 -0.16 -9.85
N LEU A 346 14.44 -0.35 -9.68
CA LEU A 346 13.90 -1.58 -9.12
C LEU A 346 14.03 -2.71 -10.15
N ALA A 347 14.60 -3.83 -9.74
CA ALA A 347 14.53 -5.07 -10.50
C ALA A 347 13.09 -5.60 -10.45
N ASP A 348 12.53 -5.95 -11.61
CA ASP A 348 11.16 -6.47 -11.69
C ASP A 348 10.99 -7.62 -12.69
N ARG A 349 12.09 -8.21 -13.17
CA ARG A 349 12.06 -9.25 -14.19
C ARG A 349 11.40 -10.51 -13.67
N ALA A 350 11.81 -10.99 -12.49
CA ALA A 350 11.23 -12.17 -11.88
C ALA A 350 9.81 -11.90 -11.37
N THR A 351 9.56 -10.72 -10.81
CA THR A 351 8.21 -10.27 -10.42
C THR A 351 7.26 -10.30 -11.62
N THR A 352 7.67 -9.72 -12.74
CA THR A 352 6.89 -9.71 -13.99
C THR A 352 6.70 -11.13 -14.52
N GLY A 353 7.73 -11.99 -14.45
CA GLY A 353 7.62 -13.40 -14.81
C GLY A 353 6.60 -14.16 -13.96
N MET A 354 6.57 -13.93 -12.64
CA MET A 354 5.59 -14.54 -11.74
C MET A 354 4.17 -14.04 -12.02
N ILE A 355 3.99 -12.74 -12.26
CA ILE A 355 2.70 -12.17 -12.67
C ILE A 355 2.24 -12.80 -13.98
N ALA A 356 3.11 -12.90 -14.97
CA ALA A 356 2.80 -13.55 -16.25
C ALA A 356 2.38 -15.01 -16.05
N ALA A 357 3.09 -15.77 -15.21
CA ALA A 357 2.71 -17.15 -14.90
C ALA A 357 1.32 -17.25 -14.26
N ILE A 358 1.01 -16.38 -13.29
CA ILE A 358 -0.32 -16.30 -12.67
C ILE A 358 -1.40 -15.98 -13.71
N LEU A 359 -1.18 -15.00 -14.58
CA LEU A 359 -2.13 -14.61 -15.63
C LEU A 359 -2.36 -15.73 -16.65
N ILE A 360 -1.29 -16.43 -17.05
CA ILE A 360 -1.38 -17.58 -17.96
C ILE A 360 -2.17 -18.71 -17.32
N VAL A 361 -1.87 -19.09 -16.08
CA VAL A 361 -2.61 -20.14 -15.36
C VAL A 361 -4.08 -19.75 -15.24
N TYR A 362 -4.37 -18.50 -14.85
CA TYR A 362 -5.74 -18.02 -14.76
C TYR A 362 -6.48 -18.10 -16.10
N ALA A 363 -5.87 -17.62 -17.18
CA ALA A 363 -6.46 -17.69 -18.53
C ALA A 363 -6.73 -19.14 -18.97
N LEU A 364 -5.79 -20.05 -18.70
CA LEU A 364 -5.96 -21.48 -18.98
C LEU A 364 -7.12 -22.09 -18.17
N THR A 365 -7.20 -21.81 -16.87
CA THR A 365 -8.28 -22.32 -16.03
C THR A 365 -9.66 -21.74 -16.40
N ALA A 366 -9.71 -20.47 -16.79
CA ALA A 366 -10.93 -19.83 -17.28
C ALA A 366 -11.38 -20.36 -18.65
N TRP A 367 -10.45 -20.88 -19.45
CA TRP A 367 -10.75 -21.53 -20.72
C TRP A 367 -11.22 -22.98 -20.54
N LEU A 368 -10.66 -23.69 -19.56
CA LEU A 368 -10.93 -25.11 -19.31
C LEU A 368 -12.13 -25.38 -18.39
N GLY A 369 -12.55 -24.42 -17.58
CA GLY A 369 -13.63 -24.58 -16.60
C GLY A 369 -14.14 -23.26 -16.02
N ASP A 370 -14.97 -23.33 -14.99
CA ASP A 370 -15.52 -22.16 -14.30
C ASP A 370 -14.67 -21.75 -13.10
N ILE A 371 -13.95 -20.64 -13.25
CA ILE A 371 -13.12 -20.02 -12.20
C ILE A 371 -13.90 -19.48 -10.99
N HIS A 372 -15.24 -19.48 -11.04
CA HIS A 372 -16.09 -19.15 -9.90
C HIS A 372 -16.62 -20.41 -9.20
N ASP A 373 -16.40 -21.60 -9.77
CA ASP A 373 -16.82 -22.88 -9.21
C ASP A 373 -15.69 -23.53 -8.41
N MET A 374 -15.98 -23.88 -7.15
CA MET A 374 -14.98 -24.45 -6.25
C MET A 374 -14.53 -25.85 -6.68
N LEU A 375 -15.39 -26.63 -7.33
CA LEU A 375 -15.02 -27.98 -7.76
C LEU A 375 -14.01 -27.94 -8.91
N ASP A 376 -14.20 -27.04 -9.87
CA ASP A 376 -13.27 -26.87 -10.98
C ASP A 376 -11.89 -26.43 -10.45
N LEU A 377 -11.85 -25.51 -9.49
CA LEU A 377 -10.61 -25.09 -8.85
C LEU A 377 -9.92 -26.24 -8.08
N ILE A 378 -10.67 -27.12 -7.41
CA ILE A 378 -10.09 -28.35 -6.82
C ILE A 378 -9.50 -29.25 -7.89
N GLY A 379 -10.20 -29.43 -9.01
CA GLY A 379 -9.73 -30.18 -10.17
C GLY A 379 -8.41 -29.62 -10.72
N PHE A 380 -8.27 -28.29 -10.76
CA PHE A 380 -7.05 -27.61 -11.19
C PHE A 380 -5.93 -27.59 -10.14
N GLY A 381 -6.17 -28.07 -8.92
CA GLY A 381 -5.14 -28.20 -7.88
C GLY A 381 -5.23 -27.17 -6.75
N ALA A 382 -6.41 -26.65 -6.43
CA ALA A 382 -6.61 -25.84 -5.23
C ALA A 382 -6.18 -26.59 -3.96
N ASN A 383 -5.74 -25.86 -2.94
CA ASN A 383 -5.30 -26.47 -1.70
C ASN A 383 -6.50 -26.94 -0.88
N SER A 384 -6.38 -28.17 -0.36
CA SER A 384 -7.39 -28.81 0.49
C SER A 384 -6.67 -29.65 1.55
N GLY A 385 -6.93 -29.35 2.82
CA GLY A 385 -6.32 -30.07 3.94
C GLY A 385 -6.61 -31.58 3.91
N LEU A 386 -7.79 -31.99 3.40
CA LEU A 386 -8.15 -33.38 3.23
C LEU A 386 -7.28 -34.06 2.16
N LEU A 387 -7.18 -33.46 0.97
CA LEU A 387 -6.48 -34.05 -0.18
C LEU A 387 -4.97 -34.09 0.05
N VAL A 388 -4.40 -33.06 0.67
CA VAL A 388 -2.98 -33.04 1.05
C VAL A 388 -2.66 -34.19 2.02
N LYS A 389 -3.51 -34.42 3.04
CA LYS A 389 -3.35 -35.54 3.98
C LYS A 389 -3.48 -36.92 3.32
N LYS A 390 -4.20 -37.00 2.19
CA LYS A 390 -4.32 -38.21 1.36
C LYS A 390 -3.17 -38.43 0.38
N GLY A 391 -2.20 -37.51 0.33
CA GLY A 391 -1.02 -37.67 -0.52
C GLY A 391 -0.93 -36.69 -1.69
N GLU A 392 -1.87 -35.76 -1.88
CA GLU A 392 -1.82 -34.76 -2.94
C GLU A 392 -1.06 -33.48 -2.54
N TRP A 393 0.24 -33.62 -2.30
CA TRP A 393 1.12 -32.56 -1.76
C TRP A 393 1.45 -31.48 -2.80
N PHE A 394 1.31 -31.77 -4.09
CA PHE A 394 1.47 -30.82 -5.19
C PHE A 394 0.55 -29.60 -5.02
N ARG A 395 -0.57 -29.78 -4.31
CA ARG A 395 -1.53 -28.74 -3.97
C ARG A 395 -0.95 -27.62 -3.11
N LEU A 396 0.13 -27.87 -2.36
CA LEU A 396 0.86 -26.84 -1.61
C LEU A 396 1.65 -25.88 -2.53
N PHE A 397 1.86 -26.27 -3.79
CA PHE A 397 2.50 -25.47 -4.82
C PHE A 397 1.46 -24.88 -5.79
N THR A 398 0.59 -25.69 -6.37
CA THR A 398 -0.31 -25.27 -7.46
C THR A 398 -1.33 -24.21 -7.05
N TYR A 399 -1.82 -24.27 -5.81
CA TYR A 399 -2.86 -23.35 -5.33
C TYR A 399 -2.43 -21.87 -5.38
N GLN A 400 -1.13 -21.59 -5.32
CA GLN A 400 -0.55 -20.26 -5.33
C GLN A 400 -0.84 -19.51 -6.65
N PHE A 401 -1.14 -20.24 -7.73
CA PHE A 401 -1.39 -19.69 -9.07
C PHE A 401 -2.88 -19.65 -9.43
N LEU A 402 -3.74 -20.36 -8.70
CA LEU A 402 -5.18 -20.41 -8.93
C LEU A 402 -5.87 -19.23 -8.25
N HIS A 403 -6.92 -18.67 -8.86
CA HIS A 403 -7.64 -17.53 -8.30
C HIS A 403 -9.15 -17.68 -8.50
N LEU A 404 -9.92 -17.39 -7.45
CA LEU A 404 -11.38 -17.37 -7.47
C LEU A 404 -11.88 -16.03 -8.01
N GLY A 405 -12.24 -16.00 -9.30
CA GLY A 405 -12.76 -14.81 -9.98
C GLY A 405 -11.74 -13.68 -10.24
N ALA A 406 -12.15 -12.70 -11.05
CA ALA A 406 -11.25 -11.67 -11.59
C ALA A 406 -10.77 -10.65 -10.56
N ILE A 407 -11.61 -10.28 -9.59
CA ILE A 407 -11.27 -9.29 -8.56
C ILE A 407 -10.16 -9.84 -7.65
N HIS A 408 -10.24 -11.12 -7.27
CA HIS A 408 -9.23 -11.75 -6.44
C HIS A 408 -7.88 -11.81 -7.17
N LEU A 409 -7.87 -12.12 -8.47
CA LEU A 409 -6.68 -12.04 -9.31
C LEU A 409 -6.09 -10.62 -9.34
N PHE A 410 -6.92 -9.62 -9.65
CA PHE A 410 -6.50 -8.24 -9.78
C PHE A 410 -5.79 -7.72 -8.52
N MET A 411 -6.36 -7.98 -7.35
CA MET A 411 -5.76 -7.58 -6.07
C MET A 411 -4.40 -8.23 -5.83
N ASN A 412 -4.25 -9.51 -6.17
CA ASN A 412 -2.98 -10.22 -6.01
C ASN A 412 -1.90 -9.73 -7.00
N VAL A 413 -2.28 -9.45 -8.25
CA VAL A 413 -1.35 -8.91 -9.27
C VAL A 413 -0.84 -7.54 -8.85
N ILE A 414 -1.72 -6.65 -8.37
CA ILE A 414 -1.31 -5.33 -7.86
C ILE A 414 -0.40 -5.47 -6.65
N ALA A 415 -0.79 -6.30 -5.68
CA ALA A 415 0.02 -6.51 -4.48
C ALA A 415 1.42 -7.05 -4.84
N LEU A 416 1.50 -8.04 -5.73
CA LEU A 416 2.78 -8.58 -6.18
C LEU A 416 3.59 -7.56 -6.98
N ARG A 417 2.97 -6.74 -7.83
CA ARG A 417 3.66 -5.68 -8.57
C ARG A 417 4.22 -4.59 -7.66
N PHE A 418 3.55 -4.30 -6.56
CA PHE A 418 3.97 -3.26 -5.63
C PHE A 418 5.05 -3.76 -4.65
N PHE A 419 4.86 -4.96 -4.08
CA PHE A 419 5.78 -5.50 -3.05
C PHE A 419 6.92 -6.34 -3.62
N GLY A 420 6.76 -6.91 -4.82
CA GLY A 420 7.77 -7.75 -5.46
C GLY A 420 9.07 -7.02 -5.79
N PRO A 421 9.05 -5.91 -6.57
CA PRO A 421 10.26 -5.29 -7.09
C PRO A 421 11.25 -4.79 -6.03
N PRO A 422 10.82 -4.17 -4.91
CA PRO A 422 11.75 -3.80 -3.83
C PRO A 422 12.50 -5.01 -3.25
N ILE A 423 11.80 -6.13 -3.09
CA ILE A 423 12.38 -7.36 -2.54
C ILE A 423 13.26 -8.07 -3.58
N GLU A 424 12.84 -8.09 -4.85
CA GLU A 424 13.64 -8.61 -5.96
C GLU A 424 14.95 -7.83 -6.12
N THR A 425 14.90 -6.50 -6.00
CA THR A 425 16.09 -5.64 -6.05
C THR A 425 17.08 -5.98 -4.93
N LEU A 426 16.55 -6.25 -3.74
CA LEU A 426 17.36 -6.56 -2.57
C LEU A 426 17.98 -7.97 -2.62
N LEU A 427 17.18 -8.97 -3.02
CA LEU A 427 17.53 -10.39 -2.94
C LEU A 427 18.10 -10.96 -4.24
N GLY A 428 17.79 -10.33 -5.37
CA GLY A 428 17.98 -10.89 -6.70
C GLY A 428 16.84 -11.84 -7.11
N PRO A 429 16.69 -12.10 -8.42
CA PRO A 429 15.54 -12.83 -8.98
C PRO A 429 15.41 -14.27 -8.47
N LYS A 430 16.52 -14.98 -8.29
CA LYS A 430 16.52 -16.40 -7.88
C LYS A 430 15.98 -16.59 -6.46
N VAL A 431 16.53 -15.81 -5.52
CA VAL A 431 16.14 -15.88 -4.11
C VAL A 431 14.73 -15.32 -3.92
N PHE A 432 14.34 -14.29 -4.68
CA PHE A 432 12.97 -13.78 -4.70
C PHE A 432 11.95 -14.86 -5.07
N VAL A 433 12.14 -15.59 -6.17
CA VAL A 433 11.22 -16.66 -6.59
C VAL A 433 11.18 -17.78 -5.55
N GLY A 434 12.35 -18.18 -5.02
CA GLY A 434 12.43 -19.19 -3.95
C GLY A 434 11.67 -18.77 -2.69
N LEU A 435 11.84 -17.52 -2.25
CA LEU A 435 11.14 -16.94 -1.11
C LEU A 435 9.64 -16.86 -1.32
N TYR A 436 9.19 -16.45 -2.51
CA TYR A 436 7.77 -16.40 -2.87
C TYR A 436 7.14 -17.79 -2.73
N LEU A 437 7.73 -18.81 -3.39
CA LEU A 437 7.19 -20.17 -3.38
C LEU A 437 7.26 -20.82 -2.00
N TRP A 438 8.34 -20.59 -1.25
CA TRP A 438 8.49 -21.05 0.14
C TRP A 438 7.40 -20.50 1.03
N SER A 439 7.13 -19.21 0.92
CA SER A 439 6.09 -18.53 1.68
C SER A 439 4.71 -19.10 1.37
N GLY A 440 4.40 -19.33 0.09
CA GLY A 440 3.16 -20.00 -0.28
C GLY A 440 3.08 -21.44 0.26
N VAL A 441 4.14 -22.24 0.21
CA VAL A 441 4.13 -23.58 0.81
C VAL A 441 3.85 -23.53 2.31
N CYS A 442 4.46 -22.59 3.04
CA CYS A 442 4.20 -22.39 4.47
C CYS A 442 2.75 -21.99 4.74
N GLY A 443 2.17 -21.13 3.89
CA GLY A 443 0.76 -20.77 3.93
C GLY A 443 -0.15 -21.99 3.73
N GLY A 444 0.09 -22.77 2.67
CA GLY A 444 -0.70 -23.96 2.38
C GLY A 444 -0.64 -25.01 3.50
N LEU A 445 0.52 -25.17 4.15
CA LEU A 445 0.67 -26.04 5.32
C LEU A 445 -0.13 -25.54 6.52
N ALA A 446 -0.15 -24.21 6.76
CA ALA A 446 -0.96 -23.62 7.81
C ALA A 446 -2.46 -23.83 7.57
N THR A 447 -2.95 -23.74 6.32
CA THR A 447 -4.32 -24.14 5.94
C THR A 447 -4.63 -25.58 6.37
N VAL A 448 -3.74 -26.51 6.02
CA VAL A 448 -3.91 -27.95 6.30
C VAL A 448 -3.96 -28.22 7.81
N GLN A 449 -3.11 -27.53 8.57
CA GLN A 449 -3.04 -27.68 10.03
C GLN A 449 -4.26 -27.08 10.73
N ALA A 450 -4.71 -25.90 10.29
CA ALA A 450 -5.89 -25.24 10.83
C ALA A 450 -7.21 -25.96 10.47
N GLN A 451 -7.16 -26.94 9.56
CA GLN A 451 -8.35 -27.51 8.92
C GLN A 451 -9.24 -26.42 8.33
N ALA A 452 -8.61 -25.33 7.87
CA ALA A 452 -9.28 -24.35 7.04
C ALA A 452 -9.71 -25.03 5.74
N GLY A 453 -10.80 -24.54 5.14
CA GLY A 453 -11.40 -25.13 3.93
C GLY A 453 -10.48 -25.04 2.71
N LEU A 454 -11.04 -24.68 1.57
CA LEU A 454 -10.26 -24.49 0.34
C LEU A 454 -9.42 -23.22 0.39
N SER A 455 -8.24 -23.29 -0.21
CA SER A 455 -7.35 -22.13 -0.37
C SER A 455 -6.84 -22.03 -1.80
N VAL A 456 -6.90 -20.84 -2.36
CA VAL A 456 -6.39 -20.47 -3.69
C VAL A 456 -5.79 -19.06 -3.62
N GLY A 457 -4.77 -18.80 -4.42
CA GLY A 457 -4.26 -17.46 -4.67
C GLY A 457 -2.84 -17.22 -4.20
N ALA A 458 -2.23 -16.21 -4.82
CA ALA A 458 -0.87 -15.74 -4.54
C ALA A 458 -0.70 -15.06 -3.17
N SER A 459 -1.81 -14.76 -2.48
CA SER A 459 -1.85 -13.86 -1.33
C SER A 459 -1.00 -14.35 -0.14
N ALA A 460 -0.91 -15.66 0.08
CA ALA A 460 -0.03 -16.23 1.11
C ALA A 460 1.47 -16.00 0.80
N ALA A 461 1.85 -16.13 -0.47
CA ALA A 461 3.22 -15.87 -0.91
C ALA A 461 3.56 -14.37 -0.79
N VAL A 462 2.62 -13.49 -1.16
CA VAL A 462 2.76 -12.04 -0.97
C VAL A 462 2.83 -11.66 0.51
N ALA A 463 2.04 -12.30 1.37
CA ALA A 463 2.15 -12.10 2.83
C ALA A 463 3.53 -12.48 3.36
N GLY A 464 4.14 -13.55 2.84
CA GLY A 464 5.52 -13.90 3.18
C GLY A 464 6.57 -12.94 2.65
N LEU A 465 6.36 -12.35 1.47
CA LEU A 465 7.20 -11.24 0.99
C LEU A 465 7.17 -10.06 1.97
N LEU A 466 5.99 -9.70 2.50
CA LEU A 466 5.87 -8.67 3.54
C LEU A 466 6.56 -9.08 4.85
N GLY A 467 6.45 -10.35 5.25
CA GLY A 467 7.16 -10.90 6.41
C GLY A 467 8.68 -10.81 6.27
N ALA A 468 9.21 -11.18 5.11
CA ALA A 468 10.63 -11.04 4.81
C ALA A 468 11.07 -9.57 4.82
N ALA A 469 10.28 -8.68 4.21
CA ALA A 469 10.56 -7.25 4.23
C ALA A 469 10.62 -6.70 5.65
N LEU A 470 9.74 -7.16 6.55
CA LEU A 470 9.76 -6.78 7.96
C LEU A 470 11.06 -7.22 8.65
N ALA A 471 11.54 -8.45 8.38
CA ALA A 471 12.82 -8.91 8.92
C ALA A 471 13.99 -8.01 8.46
N PHE A 472 14.03 -7.63 7.19
CA PHE A 472 15.06 -6.75 6.66
C PHE A 472 14.99 -5.34 7.24
N GLU A 473 13.79 -4.79 7.45
CA GLU A 473 13.63 -3.47 8.06
C GLU A 473 14.05 -3.43 9.54
N LEU A 474 13.78 -4.52 10.29
CA LEU A 474 14.08 -4.62 11.72
C LEU A 474 15.54 -5.02 12.02
N LEU A 475 16.09 -5.95 11.25
CA LEU A 475 17.38 -6.60 11.55
C LEU A 475 18.49 -6.28 10.54
N GLY A 476 18.13 -5.75 9.37
CA GLY A 476 19.08 -5.42 8.31
C GLY A 476 19.86 -4.13 8.60
N ASP A 477 21.13 -4.12 8.19
CA ASP A 477 21.93 -2.89 8.19
C ASP A 477 21.34 -1.88 7.18
N ARG A 478 21.76 -0.61 7.23
CA ARG A 478 21.20 0.47 6.38
C ARG A 478 21.13 0.14 4.88
N ARG A 479 22.09 -0.63 4.36
CA ARG A 479 22.15 -1.08 2.95
C ARG A 479 21.26 -2.28 2.62
N GLN A 480 20.74 -2.97 3.64
CA GLN A 480 19.88 -4.15 3.51
C GLN A 480 18.40 -3.83 3.74
N LYS A 481 18.07 -2.61 4.20
CA LYS A 481 16.68 -2.17 4.35
C LYS A 481 16.03 -2.05 2.99
N VAL A 482 14.82 -2.59 2.87
CA VAL A 482 14.05 -2.69 1.63
C VAL A 482 13.57 -1.29 1.21
N PHE A 483 13.24 -0.45 2.18
CA PHE A 483 12.65 0.88 1.98
C PHE A 483 13.54 2.02 2.52
N GLY A 484 14.76 1.73 2.98
CA GLY A 484 15.82 2.72 3.22
C GLY A 484 15.64 3.71 4.39
N ASN A 485 14.45 3.85 4.99
CA ASN A 485 14.16 4.82 6.05
C ASN A 485 13.18 4.30 7.13
N GLN A 486 13.34 4.76 8.38
CA GLN A 486 12.42 4.47 9.50
C GLN A 486 10.95 4.85 9.19
N SER A 487 10.76 5.80 8.27
CA SER A 487 9.46 6.26 7.75
C SER A 487 8.60 5.14 7.14
N TYR A 488 9.21 4.10 6.56
CA TYR A 488 8.49 3.07 5.80
C TYR A 488 8.19 1.80 6.59
N LEU A 489 8.93 1.52 7.67
CA LEU A 489 8.69 0.36 8.53
C LEU A 489 7.26 0.34 9.06
N ALA A 490 6.79 1.46 9.58
CA ALA A 490 5.45 1.48 10.16
C ALA A 490 4.36 1.51 9.05
N THR A 491 4.65 1.97 7.82
CA THR A 491 3.76 1.79 6.65
C THR A 491 3.65 0.31 6.30
N LEU A 492 4.78 -0.41 6.34
CA LEU A 492 4.83 -1.85 6.10
C LEU A 492 4.03 -2.62 7.17
N VAL A 493 4.26 -2.33 8.46
CA VAL A 493 3.49 -2.91 9.57
C VAL A 493 2.00 -2.62 9.41
N PHE A 494 1.67 -1.40 9.00
CA PHE A 494 0.31 -1.00 8.74
C PHE A 494 -0.37 -1.84 7.65
N ILE A 495 0.29 -1.98 6.50
CA ILE A 495 -0.17 -2.83 5.39
C ILE A 495 -0.38 -4.28 5.84
N ILE A 496 0.55 -4.82 6.64
CA ILE A 496 0.43 -6.18 7.19
C ILE A 496 -0.83 -6.31 8.05
N ILE A 497 -1.07 -5.37 8.97
CA ILE A 497 -2.25 -5.39 9.84
C ILE A 497 -3.54 -5.33 9.01
N ILE A 498 -3.61 -4.45 8.02
CA ILE A 498 -4.80 -4.36 7.17
C ILE A 498 -5.05 -5.62 6.37
N ASN A 499 -4.01 -6.20 5.79
CA ASN A 499 -4.15 -7.42 5.02
C ASN A 499 -4.74 -8.54 5.88
N LEU A 500 -4.29 -8.66 7.14
CA LEU A 500 -4.84 -9.62 8.10
C LEU A 500 -6.27 -9.27 8.56
N LEU A 501 -6.57 -7.99 8.79
CA LEU A 501 -7.92 -7.54 9.19
C LEU A 501 -8.95 -7.75 8.08
N ILE A 502 -8.59 -7.50 6.82
CA ILE A 502 -9.46 -7.77 5.67
C ILE A 502 -9.84 -9.26 5.64
N GLY A 503 -8.87 -10.13 5.84
CA GLY A 503 -9.10 -11.57 5.90
C GLY A 503 -10.03 -12.01 7.04
N LEU A 504 -10.06 -11.28 8.16
CA LEU A 504 -11.00 -11.55 9.27
C LEU A 504 -12.45 -11.17 8.95
N VAL A 505 -12.66 -10.19 8.05
CA VAL A 505 -14.01 -9.69 7.73
C VAL A 505 -14.61 -10.40 6.50
N GLU A 506 -13.80 -10.76 5.52
CA GLU A 506 -14.29 -11.33 4.26
C GLU A 506 -14.51 -12.85 4.35
N LYS A 507 -15.78 -13.28 4.24
CA LYS A 507 -16.16 -14.69 4.22
C LYS A 507 -15.68 -15.36 2.92
N GLY A 508 -14.56 -16.08 3.01
CA GLY A 508 -13.94 -16.79 1.89
C GLY A 508 -12.44 -16.56 1.75
N ILE A 509 -11.83 -15.75 2.61
CA ILE A 509 -10.38 -15.61 2.71
C ILE A 509 -9.83 -16.61 3.73
N ASP A 510 -8.76 -17.31 3.34
CA ASP A 510 -8.04 -18.23 4.22
C ASP A 510 -6.97 -17.49 5.03
N ASN A 511 -7.35 -17.05 6.23
CA ASN A 511 -6.44 -16.38 7.17
C ASN A 511 -5.28 -17.27 7.63
N SER A 512 -5.49 -18.58 7.65
CA SER A 512 -4.43 -19.51 8.06
C SER A 512 -3.29 -19.48 7.05
N ALA A 513 -3.63 -19.42 5.75
CA ALA A 513 -2.64 -19.27 4.69
C ALA A 513 -1.88 -17.94 4.77
N HIS A 514 -2.54 -16.83 5.07
CA HIS A 514 -1.87 -15.53 5.22
C HIS A 514 -0.91 -15.50 6.41
N VAL A 515 -1.34 -16.00 7.57
CA VAL A 515 -0.50 -16.06 8.78
C VAL A 515 0.67 -17.01 8.56
N GLY A 516 0.43 -18.19 7.99
CA GLY A 516 1.47 -19.17 7.67
C GLY A 516 2.48 -18.66 6.67
N GLY A 517 2.02 -17.98 5.61
CA GLY A 517 2.88 -17.37 4.60
C GLY A 517 3.72 -16.25 5.17
N PHE A 518 3.11 -15.34 5.94
CA PHE A 518 3.80 -14.26 6.65
C PHE A 518 4.90 -14.79 7.58
N ALA A 519 4.56 -15.78 8.42
CA ALA A 519 5.51 -16.39 9.35
C ALA A 519 6.67 -17.10 8.61
N GLY A 520 6.35 -17.86 7.56
CA GLY A 520 7.35 -18.54 6.73
C GLY A 520 8.32 -17.57 6.05
N GLY A 521 7.79 -16.48 5.50
CA GLY A 521 8.58 -15.41 4.90
C GLY A 521 9.40 -14.60 5.93
N LEU A 522 8.85 -14.32 7.11
CA LEU A 522 9.57 -13.66 8.21
C LEU A 522 10.78 -14.49 8.66
N VAL A 523 10.59 -15.78 8.89
CA VAL A 523 11.68 -16.69 9.27
C VAL A 523 12.74 -16.77 8.17
N ALA A 524 12.33 -16.93 6.91
CA ALA A 524 13.26 -16.92 5.78
C ALA A 524 14.00 -15.58 5.68
N GLY A 525 13.32 -14.45 5.89
CA GLY A 525 13.91 -13.12 5.94
C GLY A 525 14.99 -12.98 7.01
N ILE A 526 14.74 -13.46 8.24
CA ILE A 526 15.72 -13.46 9.33
C ILE A 526 16.98 -14.23 8.92
N VAL A 527 16.82 -15.41 8.33
CA VAL A 527 17.95 -16.22 7.84
C VAL A 527 18.71 -15.48 6.73
N LEU A 528 18.00 -14.87 5.78
CA LEU A 528 18.59 -14.14 4.66
C LEU A 528 19.35 -12.89 5.11
N VAL A 529 18.85 -12.14 6.11
CA VAL A 529 19.56 -10.99 6.69
C VAL A 529 20.95 -11.41 7.18
N VAL A 530 21.03 -12.52 7.91
CA VAL A 530 22.29 -13.05 8.46
C VAL A 530 23.19 -13.58 7.35
N ALA A 531 22.64 -14.38 6.43
CA ALA A 531 23.38 -14.98 5.32
C ALA A 531 24.03 -13.92 4.43
N ARG A 532 23.31 -12.83 4.13
CA ARG A 532 23.79 -11.79 3.21
C ARG A 532 24.93 -10.92 3.76
N ARG A 533 25.36 -11.13 5.02
CA ARG A 533 26.58 -10.51 5.56
C ARG A 533 27.87 -11.11 4.99
N ARG A 534 27.83 -12.32 4.41
CA ARG A 534 29.02 -12.95 3.80
C ARG A 534 28.74 -13.44 2.38
N ARG A 535 29.66 -13.15 1.47
CA ARG A 535 29.53 -13.48 0.03
C ARG A 535 29.31 -14.97 -0.26
N LEU A 536 29.96 -15.86 0.49
CA LEU A 536 29.79 -17.31 0.34
C LEU A 536 28.34 -17.76 0.59
N TRP A 537 27.71 -17.20 1.63
CA TRP A 537 26.33 -17.53 2.01
C TRP A 537 25.32 -16.96 1.03
N VAL A 538 25.61 -15.81 0.38
CA VAL A 538 24.78 -15.30 -0.73
C VAL A 538 24.71 -16.33 -1.87
N PHE A 539 25.86 -16.85 -2.32
CA PHE A 539 25.91 -17.88 -3.35
C PHE A 539 25.18 -19.17 -2.92
N ALA A 540 25.38 -19.61 -1.69
CA ALA A 540 24.69 -20.77 -1.14
C ALA A 540 23.16 -20.58 -1.13
N THR A 541 22.67 -19.40 -0.73
CA THR A 541 21.23 -19.11 -0.74
C THR A 541 20.64 -19.05 -2.15
N GLU A 542 21.38 -18.56 -3.14
CA GLU A 542 20.95 -18.62 -4.54
C GLU A 542 20.84 -20.06 -5.05
N LEU A 543 21.86 -20.89 -4.77
CA LEU A 543 21.85 -22.30 -5.16
C LEU A 543 20.69 -23.06 -4.50
N LEU A 544 20.50 -22.85 -3.19
CA LEU A 544 19.39 -23.45 -2.44
C LEU A 544 18.03 -23.01 -2.99
N ALA A 545 17.87 -21.73 -3.35
CA ALA A 545 16.64 -21.25 -3.96
C ALA A 545 16.38 -21.95 -5.31
N VAL A 546 17.41 -22.09 -6.16
CA VAL A 546 17.27 -22.79 -7.45
C VAL A 546 16.90 -24.26 -7.24
N VAL A 547 17.62 -24.97 -6.37
CA VAL A 547 17.36 -26.39 -6.05
C VAL A 547 15.96 -26.59 -5.46
N PHE A 548 15.54 -25.68 -4.58
CA PHE A 548 14.20 -25.71 -3.99
C PHE A 548 13.12 -25.52 -5.06
N VAL A 549 13.26 -24.51 -5.93
CA VAL A 549 12.28 -24.22 -6.99
C VAL A 549 12.19 -25.37 -7.98
N THR A 550 13.33 -25.89 -8.46
CA THR A 550 13.33 -27.00 -9.43
C THR A 550 12.86 -28.31 -8.80
N GLY A 551 13.24 -28.58 -7.55
CA GLY A 551 12.79 -29.73 -6.79
C GLY A 551 11.29 -29.69 -6.50
N LEU A 552 10.77 -28.52 -6.09
CA LEU A 552 9.35 -28.31 -5.84
C LEU A 552 8.54 -28.51 -7.13
N PHE A 553 8.94 -27.86 -8.23
CA PHE A 553 8.28 -28.03 -9.51
C PHE A 553 8.32 -29.48 -9.99
N GLY A 554 9.50 -30.11 -9.98
CA GLY A 554 9.67 -31.50 -10.43
C GLY A 554 8.87 -32.50 -9.60
N PHE A 555 8.88 -32.37 -8.27
CA PHE A 555 8.09 -33.19 -7.36
C PHE A 555 6.60 -32.99 -7.57
N SER A 556 6.14 -31.73 -7.67
CA SER A 556 4.74 -31.41 -7.93
C SER A 556 4.26 -31.95 -9.28
N SER A 557 5.06 -31.84 -10.35
CA SER A 557 4.72 -32.39 -11.67
C SER A 557 4.68 -33.92 -11.67
N TRP A 558 5.65 -34.58 -11.03
CA TRP A 558 5.67 -36.04 -10.90
C TRP A 558 4.45 -36.53 -10.10
N GLN A 559 4.15 -35.90 -8.97
CA GLN A 559 3.02 -36.32 -8.15
C GLN A 559 1.68 -36.03 -8.83
N PHE A 560 1.53 -34.87 -9.48
CA PHE A 560 0.33 -34.53 -10.24
C PHE A 560 0.06 -35.56 -11.35
N THR A 561 1.08 -35.94 -12.11
CA THR A 561 0.93 -36.96 -13.17
C THR A 561 0.59 -38.34 -12.61
N THR A 562 1.13 -38.68 -11.43
CA THR A 562 0.84 -39.97 -10.76
C THR A 562 -0.56 -40.02 -10.15
N LEU A 563 -1.08 -38.89 -9.67
CA LEU A 563 -2.37 -38.81 -8.96
C LEU A 563 -3.52 -38.21 -9.79
N ARG A 564 -3.28 -37.91 -11.06
CA ARG A 564 -4.29 -37.32 -11.95
C ARG A 564 -5.58 -38.16 -12.00
N ASP A 565 -5.44 -39.49 -11.95
CA ASP A 565 -6.54 -40.43 -12.09
C ASP A 565 -7.12 -40.89 -10.73
N THR A 566 -6.51 -40.48 -9.60
CA THR A 566 -6.98 -40.88 -8.25
C THR A 566 -8.12 -40.00 -7.71
N GLY A 567 -8.57 -39.02 -8.50
CA GLY A 567 -9.77 -38.22 -8.27
C GLY A 567 -9.57 -37.07 -7.28
N GLY A 568 -9.82 -35.83 -7.72
CA GLY A 568 -10.04 -34.70 -6.81
C GLY A 568 -11.38 -34.86 -6.10
N TYR A 569 -11.45 -34.51 -4.82
CA TYR A 569 -12.71 -34.53 -4.05
C TYR A 569 -13.80 -33.75 -4.80
N PRO A 570 -15.02 -34.30 -5.06
CA PRO A 570 -15.66 -35.51 -4.49
C PRO A 570 -15.37 -36.89 -5.17
N GLY A 571 -14.47 -36.98 -6.14
CA GLY A 571 -14.08 -38.23 -6.82
C GLY A 571 -13.16 -39.18 -6.03
N VAL A 572 -12.85 -38.86 -4.77
CA VAL A 572 -12.05 -39.73 -3.89
C VAL A 572 -12.90 -40.88 -3.35
N GLN A 573 -12.33 -42.07 -3.15
CA GLN A 573 -13.03 -43.16 -2.45
C GLN A 573 -13.61 -42.69 -1.11
N VAL A 574 -14.94 -42.67 -1.03
CA VAL A 574 -15.69 -42.21 0.14
C VAL A 574 -15.70 -43.32 1.19
N ARG A 575 -14.77 -43.24 2.13
CA ARG A 575 -14.80 -44.09 3.33
C ARG A 575 -15.71 -43.46 4.37
N VAL A 576 -16.60 -44.29 4.90
CA VAL A 576 -17.57 -43.91 5.93
C VAL A 576 -17.12 -44.57 7.22
N ALA A 577 -16.79 -43.78 8.25
CA ALA A 577 -16.07 -44.30 9.43
C ALA A 577 -16.65 -43.89 10.79
N GLY A 578 -17.63 -42.98 10.83
CA GLY A 578 -18.23 -42.51 12.10
C GLY A 578 -19.75 -42.61 12.10
N THR A 579 -20.35 -42.94 13.25
CA THR A 579 -21.81 -42.96 13.43
C THR A 579 -22.30 -41.68 14.11
N THR A 580 -23.54 -41.30 13.84
CA THR A 580 -24.19 -40.15 14.47
C THR A 580 -24.44 -40.37 15.97
N PRO A 581 -24.54 -39.29 16.78
CA PRO A 581 -24.77 -39.40 18.23
C PRO A 581 -26.00 -40.25 18.59
N ALA A 582 -25.98 -40.90 19.77
CA ALA A 582 -27.03 -41.83 20.20
C ALA A 582 -28.45 -41.21 20.23
N SER A 583 -28.56 -39.90 20.47
CA SER A 583 -29.81 -39.13 20.54
C SER A 583 -30.51 -38.90 19.19
N TRP A 584 -29.93 -39.33 18.07
CA TRP A 584 -30.55 -39.22 16.76
C TRP A 584 -31.53 -40.38 16.51
N PRO A 585 -32.73 -40.11 15.93
CA PRO A 585 -33.67 -41.15 15.50
C PRO A 585 -33.17 -41.98 14.31
N ILE A 586 -32.02 -41.58 13.76
CA ILE A 586 -31.39 -42.19 12.58
C ILE A 586 -29.90 -42.40 12.90
N GLU A 587 -29.40 -43.58 12.57
CA GLU A 587 -27.98 -43.86 12.47
C GLU A 587 -27.51 -43.58 11.04
N LEU A 588 -26.51 -42.72 10.90
CA LEU A 588 -25.90 -42.36 9.61
C LEU A 588 -24.39 -42.42 9.74
N GLY A 589 -23.75 -43.05 8.76
CA GLY A 589 -22.31 -43.07 8.64
C GLY A 589 -21.80 -41.78 8.00
N LEU A 590 -20.80 -41.12 8.59
CA LEU A 590 -20.24 -39.87 8.05
C LEU A 590 -19.06 -40.14 7.10
N PRO A 591 -19.08 -39.56 5.88
CA PRO A 591 -17.93 -39.49 5.00
C PRO A 591 -16.75 -38.81 5.67
N GLU A 592 -15.54 -39.23 5.30
CA GLU A 592 -14.31 -38.63 5.81
C GLU A 592 -14.26 -37.11 5.58
N GLY A 593 -13.94 -36.35 6.63
CA GLY A 593 -13.89 -34.88 6.60
C GLY A 593 -15.21 -34.18 6.90
N TRP A 594 -16.34 -34.90 6.93
CA TRP A 594 -17.63 -34.35 7.30
C TRP A 594 -17.80 -34.27 8.82
N LYS A 595 -18.42 -33.19 9.31
CA LYS A 595 -18.63 -32.94 10.73
C LYS A 595 -20.11 -32.67 11.03
N VAL A 596 -20.55 -33.09 12.22
CA VAL A 596 -21.88 -32.72 12.74
C VAL A 596 -21.82 -31.31 13.31
N VAL A 597 -22.75 -30.45 12.90
CA VAL A 597 -22.86 -29.07 13.37
C VAL A 597 -24.21 -28.87 14.06
N ALA A 598 -24.23 -28.08 15.13
CA ALA A 598 -25.46 -27.77 15.84
C ALA A 598 -26.39 -26.94 14.94
N ALA A 599 -27.58 -27.46 14.64
CA ALA A 599 -28.63 -26.68 14.00
C ALA A 599 -29.26 -25.73 15.04
N GLY A 600 -29.63 -24.51 14.63
CA GLY A 600 -30.33 -23.56 15.49
C GLY A 600 -31.64 -24.11 16.08
N ARG A 601 -32.21 -23.38 17.06
CA ARG A 601 -33.30 -23.66 18.04
C ARG A 601 -34.48 -24.61 17.70
N ARG A 602 -34.59 -25.25 16.54
CA ARG A 602 -35.62 -26.27 16.24
C ARG A 602 -35.08 -27.68 16.54
N GLU A 603 -35.67 -28.36 17.52
CA GLU A 603 -35.26 -29.68 18.01
C GLU A 603 -35.21 -30.79 16.94
N ARG A 604 -35.84 -30.58 15.78
CA ARG A 604 -36.00 -31.56 14.68
C ARG A 604 -35.07 -31.39 13.47
N VAL A 605 -34.17 -30.40 13.48
CA VAL A 605 -33.19 -30.19 12.40
C VAL A 605 -31.79 -30.54 12.90
N ARG A 606 -30.99 -31.22 12.08
CA ARG A 606 -29.57 -31.48 12.34
C ARG A 606 -28.77 -31.22 11.08
N ALA A 607 -27.64 -30.52 11.21
CA ALA A 607 -26.80 -30.09 10.10
C ALA A 607 -25.49 -30.89 10.06
N LEU A 608 -25.09 -31.33 8.89
CA LEU A 608 -23.74 -31.84 8.60
C LEU A 608 -23.03 -30.79 7.73
N GLN A 609 -21.74 -30.62 7.96
CA GLN A 609 -20.90 -29.75 7.14
C GLN A 609 -19.75 -30.52 6.52
N GLY A 610 -19.63 -30.42 5.20
CA GLY A 610 -18.53 -30.96 4.42
C GLY A 610 -17.32 -30.00 4.37
N PRO A 611 -16.16 -30.51 3.93
CA PRO A 611 -14.89 -29.76 3.87
C PRO A 611 -14.88 -28.59 2.88
N LEU A 612 -15.80 -28.55 1.91
CA LEU A 612 -15.96 -27.46 0.94
C LEU A 612 -17.06 -26.46 1.34
N ASN A 613 -17.54 -26.54 2.59
CA ASN A 613 -18.74 -25.85 3.08
C ASN A 613 -20.05 -26.34 2.45
N GLU A 614 -20.08 -27.58 1.97
CA GLU A 614 -21.33 -28.28 1.72
C GLU A 614 -22.10 -28.37 3.04
N ARG A 615 -23.42 -28.24 2.97
CA ARG A 615 -24.27 -28.38 4.15
C ARG A 615 -25.39 -29.37 3.85
N ILE A 616 -25.59 -30.33 4.74
CA ILE A 616 -26.73 -31.25 4.67
C ILE A 616 -27.57 -31.07 5.92
N ASP A 617 -28.80 -30.60 5.77
CA ASP A 617 -29.78 -30.53 6.84
C ASP A 617 -30.72 -31.74 6.73
N LEU A 618 -30.84 -32.51 7.81
CA LEU A 618 -31.78 -33.63 7.92
C LEU A 618 -32.98 -33.20 8.77
N VAL A 619 -34.18 -33.46 8.24
CA VAL A 619 -35.46 -33.16 8.88
C VAL A 619 -36.35 -34.41 8.85
N THR A 620 -36.82 -34.84 10.02
CA THR A 620 -37.71 -36.01 10.17
C THR A 620 -39.08 -35.59 10.70
N GLY A 621 -40.14 -36.18 10.17
CA GLY A 621 -41.52 -35.95 10.60
C GLY A 621 -42.40 -37.20 10.48
N ALA A 622 -43.56 -37.17 11.13
CA ALA A 622 -44.64 -38.12 10.84
C ALA A 622 -45.35 -37.68 9.55
N ASN A 623 -45.76 -38.64 8.72
CA ASN A 623 -46.57 -38.37 7.53
C ASN A 623 -47.74 -39.35 7.43
N HIS A 624 -48.95 -38.81 7.30
CA HIS A 624 -50.19 -39.57 7.12
C HIS A 624 -50.95 -39.17 5.86
N GLU A 625 -50.40 -38.24 5.08
CA GLU A 625 -51.01 -37.68 3.88
C GLU A 625 -50.47 -38.37 2.60
N PRO A 626 -51.24 -38.35 1.49
CA PRO A 626 -50.78 -38.88 0.22
C PRO A 626 -49.49 -38.19 -0.26
N VAL A 627 -48.54 -38.99 -0.76
CA VAL A 627 -47.20 -38.53 -1.18
C VAL A 627 -47.26 -37.36 -2.17
N GLU A 628 -48.16 -37.43 -3.15
CA GLU A 628 -48.27 -36.43 -4.22
C GLU A 628 -48.84 -35.09 -3.72
N ASP A 629 -49.71 -35.10 -2.71
CA ASP A 629 -50.26 -33.87 -2.12
C ASP A 629 -49.17 -33.12 -1.34
N VAL A 630 -48.42 -33.86 -0.51
CA VAL A 630 -47.27 -33.33 0.24
C VAL A 630 -46.20 -32.77 -0.70
N LEU A 631 -45.88 -33.48 -1.79
CA LEU A 631 -44.90 -33.02 -2.78
C LEU A 631 -45.35 -31.72 -3.46
N LYS A 632 -46.62 -31.63 -3.84
CA LYS A 632 -47.16 -30.44 -4.50
C LYS A 632 -47.07 -29.21 -3.59
N GLU A 633 -47.55 -29.35 -2.35
CA GLU A 633 -47.49 -28.26 -1.35
C GLU A 633 -46.04 -27.84 -1.06
N TYR A 634 -45.15 -28.82 -0.86
CA TYR A 634 -43.72 -28.54 -0.64
C TYR A 634 -43.10 -27.77 -1.81
N LEU A 635 -43.39 -28.16 -3.04
CA LEU A 635 -42.86 -27.50 -4.24
C LEU A 635 -43.35 -26.05 -4.35
N ASP A 636 -44.63 -25.80 -4.07
CA ASP A 636 -45.22 -24.48 -4.13
C ASP A 636 -44.62 -23.56 -3.05
N GLU A 637 -44.57 -24.02 -1.80
CA GLU A 637 -43.99 -23.27 -0.69
C GLU A 637 -42.49 -23.02 -0.90
N ARG A 638 -41.73 -24.03 -1.36
CA ARG A 638 -40.28 -23.92 -1.53
C ARG A 638 -39.92 -23.00 -2.70
N THR A 639 -40.65 -23.08 -3.81
CA THR A 639 -40.46 -22.18 -4.96
C THR A 639 -40.72 -20.74 -4.54
N LYS A 640 -41.80 -20.51 -3.79
CA LYS A 640 -42.13 -19.20 -3.24
C LYS A 640 -41.01 -18.68 -2.32
N ALA A 641 -40.59 -19.50 -1.36
CA ALA A 641 -39.53 -19.13 -0.42
C ALA A 641 -38.21 -18.77 -1.12
N LEU A 642 -37.80 -19.55 -2.13
CA LEU A 642 -36.56 -19.30 -2.88
C LEU A 642 -36.66 -18.05 -3.76
N THR A 643 -37.82 -17.79 -4.37
CA THR A 643 -38.03 -16.63 -5.25
C THR A 643 -38.20 -15.33 -4.47
N GLU A 644 -38.78 -15.39 -3.28
CA GLU A 644 -39.00 -14.22 -2.41
C GLU A 644 -37.78 -13.88 -1.53
N THR A 645 -36.76 -14.74 -1.48
CA THR A 645 -35.52 -14.48 -0.73
C THR A 645 -34.65 -13.48 -1.49
N PRO A 646 -34.44 -12.23 -1.01
CA PRO A 646 -33.81 -11.16 -1.79
C PRO A 646 -32.36 -11.43 -2.20
N GLU A 647 -31.67 -12.29 -1.44
CA GLU A 647 -30.26 -12.61 -1.62
C GLU A 647 -30.05 -13.77 -2.61
N VAL A 648 -31.11 -14.52 -2.93
CA VAL A 648 -31.05 -15.74 -3.73
C VAL A 648 -31.64 -15.50 -5.11
N GLU A 649 -30.83 -15.66 -6.14
CA GLU A 649 -31.27 -15.68 -7.53
C GLU A 649 -31.71 -17.11 -7.88
N PHE A 650 -33.02 -17.35 -7.93
CA PHE A 650 -33.57 -18.62 -8.42
C PHE A 650 -33.42 -18.71 -9.95
N ARG A 651 -32.70 -19.74 -10.43
CA ARG A 651 -32.46 -19.93 -11.87
C ARG A 651 -33.35 -20.98 -12.49
N SER A 652 -33.35 -22.18 -11.93
CA SER A 652 -34.16 -23.28 -12.45
C SER A 652 -34.41 -24.36 -11.40
N ARG A 653 -35.48 -25.13 -11.61
CA ARG A 653 -35.82 -26.34 -10.86
C ARG A 653 -35.77 -27.54 -11.80
N LEU A 654 -35.14 -28.63 -11.37
CA LEU A 654 -35.19 -29.93 -12.04
C LEU A 654 -35.87 -30.94 -11.10
N GLY A 655 -36.76 -31.76 -11.64
CA GLY A 655 -37.56 -32.72 -10.87
C GLY A 655 -38.93 -32.19 -10.40
N PRO A 656 -39.66 -32.98 -9.59
CA PRO A 656 -39.20 -34.18 -8.88
C PRO A 656 -38.87 -35.37 -9.80
N VAL A 657 -37.79 -36.11 -9.51
CA VAL A 657 -37.42 -37.36 -10.20
C VAL A 657 -37.18 -38.47 -9.19
N ASP A 658 -37.56 -39.69 -9.53
CA ASP A 658 -37.30 -40.86 -8.71
C ASP A 658 -35.84 -41.29 -8.83
N LYS A 659 -35.15 -41.34 -7.69
CA LYS A 659 -33.75 -41.74 -7.66
C LYS A 659 -33.46 -42.65 -6.48
N ALA A 660 -32.74 -43.72 -6.76
CA ALA A 660 -32.34 -44.69 -5.76
C ALA A 660 -31.00 -44.28 -5.13
N TYR A 661 -31.00 -44.12 -3.80
CA TYR A 661 -29.78 -43.94 -3.02
C TYR A 661 -29.72 -45.02 -1.95
N GLY A 662 -28.64 -45.81 -1.93
CA GLY A 662 -28.43 -46.76 -0.84
C GLY A 662 -29.55 -47.80 -0.68
N GLY A 663 -30.24 -48.16 -1.78
CA GLY A 663 -31.36 -49.10 -1.80
C GLY A 663 -32.74 -48.52 -1.43
N ARG A 664 -32.84 -47.21 -1.14
CA ARG A 664 -34.11 -46.50 -0.93
C ARG A 664 -34.42 -45.56 -2.09
N THR A 665 -35.70 -45.40 -2.42
CA THR A 665 -36.15 -44.43 -3.43
C THR A 665 -36.43 -43.08 -2.78
N PHE A 666 -35.84 -42.02 -3.35
CA PHE A 666 -36.06 -40.63 -2.97
C PHE A 666 -36.72 -39.88 -4.13
N ARG A 667 -37.59 -38.93 -3.79
CA ARG A 667 -38.06 -37.88 -4.69
C ARG A 667 -37.01 -36.77 -4.66
N GLU A 668 -36.21 -36.69 -5.72
CA GLU A 668 -35.12 -35.74 -5.86
C GLU A 668 -35.59 -34.47 -6.55
N ILE A 669 -35.31 -33.31 -5.94
CA ILE A 669 -35.56 -31.99 -6.52
C ILE A 669 -34.26 -31.19 -6.47
N ARG A 670 -33.83 -30.66 -7.62
CA ARG A 670 -32.64 -29.81 -7.71
C ARG A 670 -33.04 -28.38 -7.97
N TRP A 671 -32.54 -27.48 -7.14
CA TRP A 671 -32.71 -26.04 -7.27
C TRP A 671 -31.37 -25.44 -7.67
N ARG A 672 -31.29 -24.89 -8.89
CA ARG A 672 -30.15 -24.12 -9.35
C ARG A 672 -30.33 -22.68 -8.89
N LEU A 673 -29.38 -22.22 -8.08
CA LEU A 673 -29.45 -20.94 -7.40
C LEU A 673 -28.15 -20.16 -7.65
N ALA A 674 -28.19 -18.84 -7.50
CA ALA A 674 -26.99 -18.03 -7.37
C ALA A 674 -27.10 -17.09 -6.16
N LEU A 675 -26.01 -16.95 -5.41
CA LEU A 675 -25.92 -16.10 -4.23
C LEU A 675 -24.69 -15.20 -4.40
N GLU A 676 -24.91 -13.89 -4.45
CA GLU A 676 -23.84 -12.89 -4.69
C GLU A 676 -22.95 -13.25 -5.92
N GLY A 677 -23.56 -13.77 -6.99
CA GLY A 677 -22.85 -14.17 -8.22
C GLY A 677 -22.17 -15.55 -8.18
N ARG A 678 -22.16 -16.25 -7.04
CA ARG A 678 -21.67 -17.64 -6.93
C ARG A 678 -22.77 -18.62 -7.29
N LYS A 679 -22.45 -19.58 -8.15
CA LYS A 679 -23.35 -20.70 -8.47
C LYS A 679 -23.44 -21.65 -7.29
N LEU A 680 -24.65 -22.06 -6.95
CA LEU A 680 -24.90 -23.09 -5.95
C LEU A 680 -26.05 -23.98 -6.38
N THR A 681 -26.07 -25.19 -5.82
CA THR A 681 -27.17 -26.13 -6.01
C THR A 681 -27.71 -26.50 -4.66
N GLN A 682 -29.02 -26.35 -4.47
CA GLN A 682 -29.69 -26.99 -3.36
C GLN A 682 -30.38 -28.25 -3.89
N LEU A 683 -30.02 -29.40 -3.33
CA LEU A 683 -30.59 -30.70 -3.65
C LEU A 683 -31.49 -31.11 -2.48
N ASP A 684 -32.78 -31.22 -2.73
CA ASP A 684 -33.76 -31.70 -1.75
C ASP A 684 -34.11 -33.16 -2.08
N LEU A 685 -33.94 -34.05 -1.12
CA LEU A 685 -34.26 -35.48 -1.23
C LEU A 685 -35.36 -35.82 -0.22
N LEU A 686 -36.54 -36.22 -0.72
CA LEU A 686 -37.65 -36.65 0.12
C LEU A 686 -37.81 -38.17 0.07
N CYS A 687 -37.75 -38.83 1.22
CA CYS A 687 -38.03 -40.26 1.35
C CYS A 687 -39.30 -40.47 2.17
N PHE A 688 -40.24 -41.22 1.61
CA PHE A 688 -41.51 -41.55 2.23
C PHE A 688 -41.50 -43.02 2.65
N GLU A 689 -41.60 -43.25 3.96
CA GLU A 689 -41.75 -44.59 4.55
C GLU A 689 -43.10 -44.67 5.28
N PRO A 690 -43.64 -45.87 5.61
CA PRO A 690 -44.94 -45.99 6.26
C PRO A 690 -45.02 -45.14 7.55
N GLY A 691 -45.86 -44.09 7.54
CA GLY A 691 -46.08 -43.18 8.66
C GLY A 691 -44.98 -42.13 8.89
N ARG A 692 -43.96 -42.04 8.03
CA ARG A 692 -42.76 -41.21 8.25
C ARG A 692 -42.32 -40.47 6.98
N LEU A 693 -41.79 -39.27 7.16
CA LEU A 693 -41.14 -38.47 6.13
C LEU A 693 -39.71 -38.11 6.58
N LEU A 694 -38.76 -38.33 5.68
CA LEU A 694 -37.40 -37.82 5.79
C LEU A 694 -37.15 -36.83 4.65
N LEU A 695 -36.84 -35.58 5.02
CA LEU A 695 -36.38 -34.54 4.09
C LEU A 695 -34.89 -34.30 4.35
N ILE A 696 -34.08 -34.39 3.30
CA ILE A 696 -32.66 -34.09 3.31
C ILE A 696 -32.43 -32.91 2.37
N GLN A 697 -31.92 -31.80 2.90
CA GLN A 697 -31.62 -30.59 2.13
C GLN A 697 -30.10 -30.43 2.05
N CYS A 698 -29.53 -30.59 0.86
CA CYS A 698 -28.10 -30.50 0.61
C CYS A 698 -27.79 -29.19 -0.13
N ILE A 699 -27.09 -28.26 0.50
CA ILE A 699 -26.57 -27.04 -0.10
C ILE A 699 -25.15 -27.31 -0.58
N LEU A 700 -24.94 -27.24 -1.89
CA LEU A 700 -23.69 -27.53 -2.57
C LEU A 700 -23.12 -26.26 -3.21
N PRO A 701 -21.82 -25.95 -3.02
CA PRO A 701 -21.18 -24.73 -3.50
C PRO A 701 -20.78 -24.80 -4.99
N THR A 702 -21.58 -25.49 -5.81
CA THR A 702 -21.29 -25.77 -7.21
C THR A 702 -22.58 -26.00 -7.99
N HIS A 703 -22.49 -25.94 -9.31
CA HIS A 703 -23.52 -26.42 -10.24
C HIS A 703 -23.22 -27.83 -10.80
N HIS A 704 -22.08 -28.42 -10.48
CA HIS A 704 -21.73 -29.80 -10.80
C HIS A 704 -22.09 -30.73 -9.64
N ASP A 705 -23.35 -30.68 -9.22
CA ASP A 705 -23.90 -31.48 -8.11
C ASP A 705 -23.84 -32.99 -8.34
N GLU A 706 -23.85 -33.42 -9.60
CA GLU A 706 -23.67 -34.83 -9.98
C GLU A 706 -22.33 -35.42 -9.49
N ALA A 707 -21.32 -34.56 -9.30
CA ALA A 707 -20.04 -34.98 -8.73
C ALA A 707 -20.19 -35.50 -7.29
N TYR A 708 -21.22 -35.08 -6.56
CA TYR A 708 -21.53 -35.54 -5.20
C TYR A 708 -22.35 -36.82 -5.16
N GLU A 709 -22.80 -37.34 -6.30
CA GLU A 709 -23.58 -38.57 -6.36
C GLU A 709 -22.91 -39.73 -5.59
N PRO A 710 -21.61 -40.04 -5.79
CA PRO A 710 -20.96 -41.13 -5.06
C PRO A 710 -20.92 -40.89 -3.55
N VAL A 711 -20.80 -39.62 -3.13
CA VAL A 711 -20.84 -39.22 -1.71
C VAL A 711 -22.22 -39.47 -1.14
N PHE A 712 -23.29 -39.06 -1.84
CA PHE A 712 -24.66 -39.32 -1.40
C PHE A 712 -25.01 -40.81 -1.40
N GLN A 713 -24.57 -41.58 -2.40
CA GLN A 713 -24.76 -43.03 -2.44
C GLN A 713 -24.11 -43.72 -1.23
N ALA A 714 -22.86 -43.36 -0.91
CA ALA A 714 -22.17 -43.92 0.25
C ALA A 714 -22.79 -43.46 1.58
N LEU A 715 -23.09 -42.16 1.71
CA LEU A 715 -23.72 -41.57 2.90
C LEU A 715 -25.09 -42.22 3.17
N LEU A 716 -26.01 -42.13 2.21
CA LEU A 716 -27.39 -42.60 2.35
C LEU A 716 -27.50 -44.13 2.37
N GLY A 717 -26.53 -44.85 1.81
CA GLY A 717 -26.41 -46.31 1.97
C GLY A 717 -26.20 -46.78 3.40
N THR A 718 -25.70 -45.92 4.29
CA THR A 718 -25.54 -46.25 5.72
C THR A 718 -26.72 -45.83 6.58
N LEU A 719 -27.72 -45.16 6.01
CA LEU A 719 -28.89 -44.66 6.72
C LEU A 719 -29.71 -45.81 7.34
N LYS A 720 -29.94 -45.77 8.65
CA LYS A 720 -30.81 -46.70 9.38
C LYS A 720 -31.70 -45.96 10.37
N TRP A 721 -32.96 -46.36 10.48
CA TRP A 721 -33.84 -45.89 11.54
C TRP A 721 -33.55 -46.65 12.83
N LYS A 722 -33.49 -45.92 13.95
CA LYS A 722 -33.60 -46.50 15.29
C LYS A 722 -35.07 -46.55 15.68
#